data_AF-A0A8H4K0D9-F1
#
_entry.id   AF-A0A8H4K0D9-F1
#
_cell.length_a   1.000
_cell.length_b   1.000
_cell.length_c   1.000
_cell.angle_alpha   90.00
_cell.angle_beta   90.00
_cell.angle_gamma   90.00
#
_symmetry.space_group_name_H-M   'P 1'
#
loop_
_entity.id
_entity.type
_entity.pdbx_description
1 polymer ?
#
loop_
_entity_poly.entity_id
_entity_poly.type
_entity_poly.pdbx_seq_one_letter_code
_entity_poly.pdbx_strand_id
1 'polypeptide(L)'
;MMEYYSYSLQAQKLHAELARKYTTHFHTICTTWVFLTHGEREQCIKAASPGYILDLQPEWNLNDLAALGSSYLLELFKHRATKSLIEQYRRGMDGGPGDFKVIFFKKDWRKHVPCWDRPCFYFTEEMYGEKIEISSLCDSDVENKFNADFEAYALVSEFIGQQILFRQIALLRCLNTVVEAILERHRQHHLSSQPASKGPIRDSTVKLTLQDVIDRTRERELNFEVYLSLLREKPEILCEDVKHQYDSRPELTPLLHPGGSTGPMTTLGLNVFDVVHDKLGSLTIWKTIRGFLDLLKGPPKHEYYHSIIAHELHALCREEFYRKRRLFARHISTGIAFDWLRRSHDGFGSSSYHEKRKPGELIHKDPQLHYLLCLHREMHVLQAAEWLPKLGNMWKKHPSELERLSEREFQAFSELATIIAFVEDLSSVIMPPPCDPYQGLLFEDSWKELGREMAKIRSKEVRKLNFAESVDGTLQPYAARCILNSLDKWMRKKTRQRMGFPFEKASQMAFHKLEWEYEWKHVKRSGHAEKTAFLLERERHFSKLRNQLLLEHRAKTDKENAWHLHSVYSISPNRDRLQPNDQVHSSQIFKVNPTIAKSFAVIFEEALRAVPWQSFINAMASLGFSIVPRYGFAYVFTPPGSVMPLCIQRPQNKLIQGQTKLILARRLNRVYGLSAGSFEAD
;
A
#
# COMPACT_ATOMS: atom_id res chain seq x y z
N MET A 1 -22.82 13.61 17.70
CA MET A 1 -22.13 13.55 19.00
C MET A 1 -21.43 12.21 19.08
N MET A 2 -20.13 12.15 18.77
CA MET A 2 -19.32 10.93 18.94
C MET A 2 -18.72 10.94 20.35
N GLU A 3 -18.79 9.80 21.04
CA GLU A 3 -18.16 9.56 22.34
C GLU A 3 -16.65 9.81 22.23
N TYR A 4 -16.17 10.88 22.86
CA TYR A 4 -14.75 11.11 23.08
C TYR A 4 -14.22 9.97 23.96
N TYR A 5 -13.42 9.06 23.41
CA TYR A 5 -12.62 8.14 24.23
C TYR A 5 -11.69 8.98 25.11
N SER A 6 -11.94 8.96 26.43
CA SER A 6 -11.12 9.66 27.42
C SER A 6 -9.67 9.17 27.35
N TYR A 7 -8.71 10.08 27.09
CA TYR A 7 -7.27 9.78 27.08
C TYR A 7 -6.81 9.12 28.39
N SER A 8 -7.41 9.49 29.52
CA SER A 8 -7.17 8.86 30.82
C SER A 8 -7.51 7.37 30.80
N LEU A 9 -8.70 7.00 30.31
CA LEU A 9 -9.13 5.61 30.23
C LEU A 9 -8.20 4.78 29.33
N GLN A 10 -7.68 5.38 28.26
CA GLN A 10 -6.70 4.71 27.39
C GLN A 10 -5.37 4.46 28.10
N ALA A 11 -4.85 5.45 28.84
CA ALA A 11 -3.62 5.30 29.63
C ALA A 11 -3.78 4.21 30.70
N GLN A 12 -4.91 4.19 31.41
CA GLN A 12 -5.24 3.20 32.43
C GLN A 12 -5.29 1.77 31.85
N LYS A 13 -5.95 1.58 30.70
CA LYS A 13 -6.03 0.27 30.03
C LYS A 13 -4.66 -0.26 29.63
N LEU A 14 -3.83 0.58 28.99
CA LEU A 14 -2.48 0.20 28.57
C LEU A 14 -1.56 -0.09 29.76
N HIS A 15 -1.70 0.67 30.84
CA HIS A 15 -0.97 0.45 32.08
C HIS A 15 -1.36 -0.89 32.74
N ALA A 16 -2.65 -1.18 32.85
CA ALA A 16 -3.14 -2.44 33.38
C ALA A 16 -2.68 -3.65 32.55
N GLU A 17 -2.67 -3.51 31.22
CA GLU A 17 -2.13 -4.53 30.32
C GLU A 17 -0.63 -4.77 30.55
N LEU A 18 0.15 -3.70 30.66
CA LEU A 18 1.60 -3.78 30.88
C LEU A 18 1.92 -4.41 32.24
N ALA A 19 1.18 -4.00 33.29
CA ALA A 19 1.27 -4.57 34.64
C ALA A 19 0.95 -6.08 34.64
N ARG A 20 -0.10 -6.49 33.91
CA ARG A 20 -0.45 -7.92 33.77
C ARG A 20 0.69 -8.70 33.10
N LYS A 21 1.29 -8.18 32.03
CA LYS A 21 2.41 -8.84 31.34
C LYS A 21 3.65 -8.92 32.22
N TYR A 22 3.93 -7.89 33.01
CA TYR A 22 4.99 -7.90 34.00
C TYR A 22 4.76 -9.02 35.03
N THR A 23 3.61 -9.06 35.70
CA THR A 23 3.32 -10.08 36.71
C THR A 23 3.33 -11.51 36.15
N THR A 24 2.86 -11.70 34.91
CA THR A 24 2.70 -13.04 34.32
C THR A 24 3.99 -13.56 33.67
N HIS A 25 4.79 -12.68 33.05
CA HIS A 25 5.84 -13.10 32.13
C HIS A 25 7.21 -12.48 32.40
N PHE A 26 7.40 -11.71 33.47
CA PHE A 26 8.68 -11.00 33.71
C PHE A 26 9.90 -11.92 33.66
N HIS A 27 9.86 -13.11 34.29
CA HIS A 27 10.98 -14.05 34.24
C HIS A 27 11.30 -14.51 32.82
N THR A 28 10.28 -14.85 32.03
CA THR A 28 10.43 -15.23 30.61
C THR A 28 10.97 -14.07 29.76
N ILE A 29 10.51 -12.85 30.03
CA ILE A 29 10.99 -11.64 29.34
C ILE A 29 12.45 -11.39 29.67
N CYS A 30 12.84 -11.41 30.94
CA CYS A 30 14.23 -11.20 31.36
C CYS A 30 15.18 -12.23 30.78
N THR A 31 14.85 -13.52 30.90
CA THR A 31 15.68 -14.60 30.37
C THR A 31 15.82 -14.48 28.85
N THR A 32 14.71 -14.34 28.14
CA THR A 32 14.72 -14.17 26.67
C THR A 32 15.54 -12.96 26.27
N TRP A 33 15.30 -11.79 26.89
CA TRP A 33 15.99 -10.55 26.58
C TRP A 33 17.51 -10.66 26.74
N VAL A 34 17.98 -11.32 27.80
CA VAL A 34 19.42 -11.55 28.03
C VAL A 34 20.06 -12.37 26.92
N PHE A 35 19.35 -13.37 26.38
CA PHE A 35 19.85 -14.24 25.30
C PHE A 35 19.73 -13.64 23.89
N LEU A 36 18.92 -12.60 23.69
CA LEU A 36 18.80 -11.94 22.40
C LEU A 36 20.11 -11.21 22.04
N THR A 37 20.54 -11.40 20.79
CA THR A 37 21.63 -10.63 20.20
C THR A 37 21.25 -9.15 20.07
N HIS A 38 22.24 -8.27 19.89
CA HIS A 38 22.01 -6.83 19.71
C HIS A 38 20.99 -6.55 18.58
N GLY A 39 21.13 -7.24 17.44
CA GLY A 39 20.22 -7.09 16.31
C GLY A 39 18.78 -7.55 16.62
N GLU A 40 18.62 -8.61 17.42
CA GLU A 40 17.29 -9.08 17.81
C GLU A 40 16.64 -8.17 18.86
N ARG A 41 17.43 -7.61 19.78
CA ARG A 41 16.97 -6.56 20.71
C ARG A 41 16.49 -5.33 19.95
N GLU A 42 17.28 -4.85 18.99
CA GLU A 42 16.87 -3.74 18.13
C GLU A 42 15.57 -4.05 17.37
N GLN A 43 15.40 -5.26 16.86
CA GLN A 43 14.17 -5.66 16.15
C GLN A 43 12.95 -5.65 17.08
N CYS A 44 13.08 -6.12 18.32
CA CYS A 44 12.00 -6.05 19.31
C CYS A 44 11.63 -4.60 19.62
N ILE A 45 12.62 -3.70 19.75
CA ILE A 45 12.40 -2.28 20.01
C ILE A 45 11.78 -1.58 18.78
N LYS A 46 12.26 -1.89 17.57
CA LYS A 46 11.76 -1.34 16.29
C LYS A 46 10.34 -1.81 15.95
N ALA A 47 9.89 -2.95 16.48
CA ALA A 47 8.49 -3.38 16.37
C ALA A 47 7.53 -2.36 17.02
N ALA A 48 8.01 -1.59 17.99
CA ALA A 48 7.30 -0.44 18.53
C ALA A 48 7.70 0.85 17.80
N SER A 49 6.77 1.44 17.05
CA SER A 49 6.96 2.79 16.51
C SER A 49 6.49 3.83 17.53
N PRO A 50 7.38 4.71 18.04
CA PRO A 50 6.98 5.81 18.92
C PRO A 50 6.16 6.89 18.21
N GLY A 51 5.97 6.80 16.88
CA GLY A 51 5.29 7.81 16.08
C GLY A 51 6.06 9.15 16.04
N TYR A 52 5.35 10.26 15.77
CA TYR A 52 5.89 11.62 15.70
C TYR A 52 6.41 12.20 17.05
N ILE A 53 6.59 11.37 18.08
CA ILE A 53 6.78 11.82 19.47
C ILE A 53 8.17 11.44 20.04
N LEU A 54 9.17 11.26 19.18
CA LEU A 54 10.57 11.08 19.63
C LEU A 54 11.05 12.28 20.48
N ASP A 55 10.63 13.49 20.11
CA ASP A 55 10.96 14.72 20.85
C ASP A 55 10.34 14.79 22.25
N LEU A 56 9.31 13.99 22.58
CA LEU A 56 8.78 13.93 23.94
C LEU A 56 9.12 12.61 24.63
N GLN A 57 10.08 11.82 24.13
CA GLN A 57 10.44 10.51 24.69
C GLN A 57 11.97 10.32 24.74
N PRO A 58 12.69 11.08 25.59
CA PRO A 58 14.14 10.95 25.72
C PRO A 58 14.58 9.55 26.18
N GLU A 59 13.72 8.80 26.87
CA GLU A 59 13.99 7.43 27.31
C GLU A 59 13.89 6.40 26.18
N TRP A 60 13.33 6.78 25.02
CA TRP A 60 13.14 5.87 23.89
C TRP A 60 14.32 5.94 22.92
N ASN A 61 15.54 5.74 23.44
CA ASN A 61 16.77 5.70 22.66
C ASN A 61 17.12 4.26 22.29
N LEU A 62 17.16 3.97 20.99
CA LEU A 62 17.45 2.63 20.48
C LEU A 62 18.80 2.09 20.96
N ASN A 63 19.83 2.94 21.03
CA ASN A 63 21.18 2.52 21.42
C ASN A 63 21.20 2.08 22.89
N ASP A 64 20.55 2.84 23.77
CA ASP A 64 20.51 2.55 25.20
C ASP A 64 19.62 1.35 25.52
N LEU A 65 18.49 1.24 24.80
CA LEU A 65 17.53 0.15 24.95
C LEU A 65 18.09 -1.18 24.41
N ALA A 66 18.78 -1.18 23.27
CA ALA A 66 19.27 -2.40 22.62
C ALA A 66 20.67 -2.85 23.09
N ALA A 67 21.39 -2.00 23.85
CA ALA A 67 22.74 -2.28 24.31
C ALA A 67 22.87 -3.66 24.97
N LEU A 68 23.88 -4.43 24.54
CA LEU A 68 24.20 -5.73 25.15
C LEU A 68 24.68 -5.52 26.59
N GLY A 69 24.23 -6.38 27.50
CA GLY A 69 24.55 -6.27 28.94
C GLY A 69 23.80 -5.15 29.69
N SER A 70 23.09 -4.26 28.99
CA SER A 70 22.23 -3.24 29.61
C SER A 70 20.91 -3.85 30.10
N SER A 71 20.51 -3.50 31.33
CA SER A 71 19.18 -3.77 31.88
C SER A 71 18.20 -2.61 31.64
N TYR A 72 18.59 -1.56 30.90
CA TYR A 72 17.83 -0.31 30.78
C TYR A 72 16.37 -0.52 30.32
N LEU A 73 16.13 -1.32 29.27
CA LEU A 73 14.76 -1.64 28.84
C LEU A 73 13.96 -2.37 29.94
N LEU A 74 14.60 -3.28 30.68
CA LEU A 74 13.94 -4.06 31.73
C LEU A 74 13.59 -3.19 32.93
N GLU A 75 14.46 -2.26 33.32
CA GLU A 75 14.19 -1.29 34.37
C GLU A 75 13.12 -0.28 33.95
N LEU A 76 13.12 0.16 32.68
CA LEU A 76 12.04 0.99 32.12
C LEU A 76 10.70 0.26 32.13
N PHE A 77 10.68 -0.99 31.69
CA PHE A 77 9.50 -1.85 31.72
C PHE A 77 8.99 -2.03 33.14
N LYS A 78 9.87 -2.34 34.09
CA LYS A 78 9.54 -2.49 35.51
C LYS A 78 8.96 -1.21 36.10
N HIS A 79 9.60 -0.07 35.90
CA HIS A 79 9.11 1.22 36.40
C HIS A 79 7.70 1.50 35.87
N ARG A 80 7.49 1.38 34.56
CA ARG A 80 6.23 1.70 33.90
C ARG A 80 5.12 0.68 34.14
N ALA A 81 5.45 -0.54 34.55
CA ALA A 81 4.48 -1.59 34.87
C ALA A 81 4.07 -1.62 36.35
N THR A 82 4.92 -1.12 37.25
CA THR A 82 4.72 -1.25 38.71
C THR A 82 4.36 0.05 39.42
N LYS A 83 4.64 1.21 38.83
CA LYS A 83 4.33 2.52 39.40
C LYS A 83 2.98 3.04 38.91
N SER A 84 2.20 3.65 39.79
CA SER A 84 0.90 4.22 39.40
C SER A 84 1.09 5.32 38.34
N LEU A 85 0.05 5.62 37.56
CA LEU A 85 0.15 6.66 36.52
C LEU A 85 0.53 8.03 37.10
N ILE A 86 0.07 8.35 38.31
CA ILE A 86 0.44 9.57 39.02
C ILE A 86 1.86 9.54 39.58
N GLU A 87 2.37 8.37 40.01
CA GLU A 87 3.79 8.23 40.32
C GLU A 87 4.65 8.46 39.07
N GLN A 88 4.26 7.92 37.91
CA GLN A 88 4.94 8.12 36.63
C GLN A 88 4.90 9.58 36.16
N TYR A 89 3.78 10.27 36.39
CA TYR A 89 3.62 11.70 36.18
C TYR A 89 4.65 12.51 36.98
N ARG A 90 4.85 12.16 38.26
CA ARG A 90 5.73 12.89 39.18
C ARG A 90 7.20 12.50 39.05
N ARG A 91 7.51 11.22 38.81
CA ARG A 91 8.86 10.65 38.88
C ARG A 91 9.14 9.64 37.75
N GLY A 92 10.31 9.76 37.16
CA GLY A 92 10.86 8.83 36.19
C GLY A 92 11.63 7.68 36.85
N MET A 93 12.24 6.84 36.00
CA MET A 93 13.14 5.76 36.43
C MET A 93 14.31 6.34 37.25
N ASP A 94 14.75 5.62 38.29
CA ASP A 94 15.88 5.99 39.16
C ASP A 94 15.80 7.40 39.77
N GLY A 95 14.58 7.90 40.02
CA GLY A 95 14.36 9.24 40.57
C GLY A 95 14.52 10.37 39.56
N GLY A 96 14.63 10.05 38.27
CA GLY A 96 14.65 11.00 37.16
C GLY A 96 13.33 11.79 37.00
N PRO A 97 13.26 12.70 36.02
CA PRO A 97 12.07 13.52 35.79
C PRO A 97 10.87 12.66 35.36
N GLY A 98 9.72 12.86 36.02
CA GLY A 98 8.45 12.28 35.58
C GLY A 98 7.89 12.94 34.32
N ASP A 99 6.78 12.39 33.82
CA ASP A 99 6.19 12.84 32.55
C ASP A 99 5.84 14.34 32.55
N PHE A 100 5.37 14.87 33.68
CA PHE A 100 5.14 16.31 33.82
C PHE A 100 6.42 17.12 33.58
N LYS A 101 7.50 16.82 34.31
CA LYS A 101 8.75 17.56 34.22
C LYS A 101 9.36 17.48 32.82
N VAL A 102 9.27 16.33 32.16
CA VAL A 102 9.78 16.17 30.78
C VAL A 102 9.04 17.08 29.80
N ILE A 103 7.71 17.18 29.91
CA ILE A 103 6.92 18.11 29.07
C ILE A 103 7.18 19.57 29.47
N PHE A 104 7.22 19.85 30.77
CA PHE A 104 7.41 21.17 31.35
C PHE A 104 8.75 21.81 30.95
N PHE A 105 9.84 21.04 30.90
CA PHE A 105 11.16 21.56 30.48
C PHE A 105 11.29 21.74 28.96
N LYS A 106 10.48 21.04 28.16
CA LYS A 106 10.54 21.10 26.69
C LYS A 106 9.61 22.14 26.07
N LYS A 107 8.56 22.53 26.78
CA LYS A 107 7.60 23.54 26.32
C LYS A 107 7.69 24.74 27.25
N ASP A 108 7.81 25.94 26.69
CA ASP A 108 7.90 27.20 27.43
C ASP A 108 6.62 27.46 28.24
N TRP A 109 6.52 26.84 29.43
CA TRP A 109 5.30 26.68 30.21
C TRP A 109 4.66 28.01 30.62
N ARG A 110 5.47 29.07 30.71
CA ARG A 110 5.04 30.44 31.02
C ARG A 110 4.08 31.02 29.98
N LYS A 111 4.05 30.45 28.76
CA LYS A 111 3.09 30.81 27.70
C LYS A 111 1.76 30.06 27.80
N HIS A 112 1.63 29.13 28.73
CA HIS A 112 0.50 28.20 28.84
C HIS A 112 -0.11 28.14 30.24
N VAL A 113 -0.03 29.24 30.99
CA VAL A 113 -0.76 29.43 32.24
C VAL A 113 -2.26 29.15 31.98
N PRO A 114 -2.93 28.34 32.82
CA PRO A 114 -4.36 28.12 32.69
C PRO A 114 -5.11 29.45 32.63
N CYS A 115 -5.94 29.61 31.60
CA CYS A 115 -6.98 30.61 31.61
C CYS A 115 -8.20 29.90 32.18
N TRP A 116 -8.79 30.43 33.25
CA TRP A 116 -9.92 29.79 33.94
C TRP A 116 -11.18 29.69 33.07
N ASP A 117 -11.21 30.36 31.92
CA ASP A 117 -12.26 30.22 30.90
C ASP A 117 -12.00 29.08 29.89
N ARG A 118 -10.97 28.25 30.12
CA ARG A 118 -10.59 27.13 29.26
C ARG A 118 -10.52 25.82 30.03
N PRO A 119 -10.75 24.68 29.37
CA PRO A 119 -10.63 23.39 30.02
C PRO A 119 -9.24 23.14 30.58
N CYS A 120 -9.18 22.38 31.67
CA CYS A 120 -7.94 21.96 32.34
C CYS A 120 -7.96 20.44 32.60
N PHE A 121 -6.80 19.88 32.93
CA PHE A 121 -6.67 18.48 33.34
C PHE A 121 -6.19 18.37 34.77
N TYR A 122 -6.83 17.47 35.53
CA TYR A 122 -6.33 17.04 36.83
C TYR A 122 -5.40 15.84 36.73
N PHE A 123 -4.42 15.78 37.61
CA PHE A 123 -3.49 14.67 37.79
C PHE A 123 -3.35 14.38 39.28
N THR A 124 -4.38 13.78 39.86
CA THR A 124 -4.39 13.25 41.23
C THR A 124 -4.66 11.73 41.20
N GLU A 125 -4.59 11.06 42.36
CA GLU A 125 -4.99 9.66 42.46
C GLU A 125 -6.46 9.45 42.10
N GLU A 126 -7.32 10.42 42.46
CA GLU A 126 -8.78 10.34 42.27
C GLU A 126 -9.22 10.78 40.87
N MET A 127 -8.60 11.83 40.31
CA MET A 127 -9.01 12.44 39.05
C MET A 127 -7.84 12.42 38.04
N TYR A 128 -7.28 11.25 37.77
CA TYR A 128 -6.12 11.14 36.89
C TYR A 128 -6.48 11.39 35.43
N GLY A 129 -5.98 12.46 34.82
CA GLY A 129 -6.19 12.80 33.42
C GLY A 129 -7.64 13.16 33.07
N GLU A 130 -8.45 13.55 34.06
CA GLU A 130 -9.81 14.00 33.84
C GLU A 130 -9.84 15.46 33.38
N LYS A 131 -10.68 15.72 32.38
CA LYS A 131 -10.87 17.07 31.81
C LYS A 131 -11.99 17.77 32.58
N ILE A 132 -11.71 18.96 33.09
CA ILE A 132 -12.69 19.79 33.82
C ILE A 132 -12.83 21.13 33.09
N GLU A 133 -14.07 21.58 32.96
CA GLU A 133 -14.40 22.94 32.51
C GLU A 133 -14.63 23.82 33.74
N ILE A 134 -13.84 24.87 33.85
CA ILE A 134 -13.96 25.84 34.93
C ILE A 134 -14.90 26.94 34.42
N SER A 135 -15.98 27.19 35.17
CA SER A 135 -16.95 28.23 34.80
C SER A 135 -16.39 29.60 35.13
N SER A 136 -16.63 30.59 34.25
CA SER A 136 -16.27 32.00 34.45
C SER A 136 -17.01 32.70 35.61
N LEU A 137 -17.83 31.96 36.37
CA LEU A 137 -18.62 32.42 37.52
C LEU A 137 -18.14 31.78 38.85
N CYS A 138 -16.92 31.25 38.92
CA CYS A 138 -16.39 30.64 40.14
C CYS A 138 -16.24 31.69 41.27
N ASP A 139 -16.66 31.33 42.48
CA ASP A 139 -16.44 32.13 43.69
C ASP A 139 -14.94 32.14 44.06
N SER A 140 -14.50 33.17 44.78
CA SER A 140 -13.11 33.42 45.18
C SER A 140 -12.44 32.23 45.89
N ASP A 141 -13.19 31.46 46.68
CA ASP A 141 -12.69 30.26 47.35
C ASP A 141 -12.37 29.12 46.38
N VAL A 142 -13.13 29.00 45.29
CA VAL A 142 -12.92 27.99 44.24
C VAL A 142 -11.71 28.37 43.38
N GLU A 143 -11.54 29.66 43.07
CA GLU A 143 -10.37 30.17 42.37
C GLU A 143 -9.08 29.98 43.20
N ASN A 144 -9.13 30.27 44.50
CA ASN A 144 -8.01 30.04 45.43
C ASN A 144 -7.60 28.55 45.47
N LYS A 145 -8.58 27.63 45.45
CA LYS A 145 -8.31 26.20 45.38
C LYS A 145 -7.66 25.80 44.05
N PHE A 146 -8.15 26.28 42.91
CA PHE A 146 -7.54 25.98 41.62
C PHE A 146 -6.13 26.56 41.48
N ASN A 147 -5.88 27.74 42.04
CA ASN A 147 -4.54 28.31 42.14
C ASN A 147 -3.61 27.41 42.98
N ALA A 148 -4.07 26.95 44.14
CA ALA A 148 -3.29 26.04 44.98
C ALA A 148 -3.01 24.70 44.27
N ASP A 149 -4.00 24.13 43.57
CA ASP A 149 -3.85 22.89 42.81
C ASP A 149 -2.94 23.06 41.59
N PHE A 150 -2.92 24.24 40.98
CA PHE A 150 -1.97 24.58 39.91
C PHE A 150 -0.53 24.70 40.43
N GLU A 151 -0.32 25.41 41.54
CA GLU A 151 1.00 25.53 42.20
C GLU A 151 1.52 24.18 42.71
N ALA A 152 0.61 23.28 43.12
CA ALA A 152 0.94 21.91 43.51
C ALA A 152 1.18 20.97 42.31
N TYR A 153 1.04 21.47 41.07
CA TYR A 153 1.08 20.68 39.83
C TYR A 153 0.03 19.54 39.79
N ALA A 154 -1.07 19.67 40.53
CA ALA A 154 -2.21 18.76 40.44
C ALA A 154 -3.14 19.15 39.28
N LEU A 155 -3.11 20.42 38.86
CA LEU A 155 -3.90 20.98 37.78
C LEU A 155 -2.99 21.57 36.69
N VAL A 156 -3.29 21.28 35.42
CA VAL A 156 -2.56 21.86 34.28
C VAL A 156 -3.51 22.29 33.16
N SER A 157 -3.06 23.20 32.31
CA SER A 157 -3.84 23.64 31.14
C SER A 157 -4.12 22.50 30.17
N GLU A 158 -5.21 22.59 29.40
CA GLU A 158 -5.62 21.57 28.42
C GLU A 158 -4.47 21.13 27.51
N PHE A 159 -3.71 22.08 26.97
CA PHE A 159 -2.59 21.79 26.08
C PHE A 159 -1.52 20.94 26.79
N ILE A 160 -1.10 21.33 27.99
CA ILE A 160 -0.06 20.62 28.74
C ILE A 160 -0.56 19.23 29.17
N GLY A 161 -1.79 19.14 29.67
CA GLY A 161 -2.40 17.87 30.08
C GLY A 161 -2.52 16.87 28.92
N GLN A 162 -2.91 17.33 27.74
CA GLN A 162 -2.92 16.50 26.54
C GLN A 162 -1.52 15.96 26.22
N GLN A 163 -0.48 16.81 26.21
CA GLN A 163 0.89 16.38 25.91
C GLN A 163 1.41 15.33 26.89
N ILE A 164 1.08 15.47 28.18
CA ILE A 164 1.44 14.51 29.23
C ILE A 164 0.76 13.15 28.97
N LEU A 165 -0.55 13.15 28.73
CA LEU A 165 -1.30 11.93 28.44
C LEU A 165 -0.83 11.27 27.15
N PHE A 166 -0.58 12.05 26.09
CA PHE A 166 -0.02 11.54 24.83
C PHE A 166 1.31 10.83 25.05
N ARG A 167 2.23 11.45 25.80
CA ARG A 167 3.53 10.85 26.12
C ARG A 167 3.38 9.53 26.88
N GLN A 168 2.54 9.49 27.91
CA GLN A 168 2.31 8.28 28.70
C GLN A 168 1.69 7.15 27.88
N ILE A 169 0.64 7.45 27.12
CA ILE A 169 -0.03 6.49 26.24
C ILE A 169 0.97 5.91 25.22
N ALA A 170 1.80 6.77 24.63
CA ALA A 170 2.79 6.35 23.64
C ALA A 170 3.86 5.44 24.27
N LEU A 171 4.41 5.79 25.45
CA LEU A 171 5.40 4.94 26.13
C LEU A 171 4.81 3.59 26.55
N LEU A 172 3.61 3.58 27.13
CA LEU A 172 2.94 2.34 27.55
C LEU A 172 2.60 1.45 26.36
N ARG A 173 2.15 2.03 25.25
CA ARG A 173 1.90 1.29 24.01
C ARG A 173 3.18 0.69 23.46
N CYS A 174 4.26 1.48 23.39
CA CYS A 174 5.53 1.01 22.88
C CYS A 174 6.07 -0.16 23.72
N LEU A 175 6.07 -0.02 25.05
CA LEU A 175 6.51 -1.09 25.95
C LEU A 175 5.65 -2.36 25.82
N ASN A 176 4.33 -2.22 25.71
CA ASN A 176 3.45 -3.38 25.47
C ASN A 176 3.80 -4.11 24.17
N THR A 177 4.11 -3.37 23.10
CA THR A 177 4.52 -3.94 21.82
C THR A 177 5.89 -4.62 21.90
N VAL A 178 6.87 -3.98 22.54
CA VAL A 178 8.21 -4.57 22.73
C VAL A 178 8.12 -5.86 23.54
N VAL A 179 7.34 -5.86 24.62
CA VAL A 179 7.14 -7.06 25.46
C VAL A 179 6.51 -8.19 24.64
N GLU A 180 5.50 -7.92 23.82
CA GLU A 180 4.93 -8.94 22.93
C GLU A 180 5.94 -9.47 21.91
N ALA A 181 6.78 -8.60 21.35
CA ALA A 181 7.84 -9.02 20.43
C ALA A 181 8.85 -9.96 21.11
N ILE A 182 9.23 -9.67 22.36
CA ILE A 182 10.12 -10.54 23.15
C ILE A 182 9.46 -11.89 23.42
N LEU A 183 8.19 -11.89 23.84
CA LEU A 183 7.44 -13.13 24.10
C LEU A 183 7.23 -13.96 22.83
N GLU A 184 7.02 -13.32 21.69
CA GLU A 184 6.90 -14.00 20.42
C GLU A 184 8.22 -14.65 19.98
N ARG A 185 9.36 -13.97 20.22
CA ARG A 185 10.68 -14.58 19.99
C ARG A 185 10.89 -15.81 20.86
N HIS A 186 10.51 -15.73 22.13
CA HIS A 186 10.56 -16.89 23.02
C HIS A 186 9.77 -18.09 22.45
N ARG A 187 8.54 -17.86 21.95
CA ARG A 187 7.72 -18.90 21.30
C ARG A 187 8.39 -19.47 20.04
N GLN A 188 9.00 -18.61 19.22
CA GLN A 188 9.66 -19.03 17.98
C GLN A 188 10.92 -19.88 18.25
N HIS A 189 11.71 -19.54 19.25
CA HIS A 189 12.86 -20.35 19.67
C HIS A 189 12.43 -21.72 20.24
N HIS A 190 11.28 -21.79 20.91
CA HIS A 190 10.70 -23.06 21.38
C HIS A 190 10.04 -23.90 20.27
N LEU A 191 9.56 -23.30 19.18
CA LEU A 191 8.95 -24.00 18.05
C LEU A 191 9.96 -24.48 16.98
N SER A 192 11.17 -23.92 16.94
CA SER A 192 12.24 -24.26 15.98
C SER A 192 13.00 -25.57 16.28
N SER A 193 12.58 -26.35 17.27
CA SER A 193 13.18 -27.65 17.63
C SER A 193 12.55 -28.88 16.95
N GLN A 194 11.77 -28.70 15.87
CA GLN A 194 11.32 -29.83 15.02
C GLN A 194 11.80 -29.70 13.57
N PRO A 195 12.27 -30.79 12.93
CA PRO A 195 12.81 -30.74 11.58
C PRO A 195 11.70 -30.54 10.55
N ALA A 196 11.83 -29.48 9.75
CA ALA A 196 10.90 -29.15 8.68
C ALA A 196 10.93 -30.22 7.56
N SER A 197 9.78 -30.85 7.32
CA SER A 197 9.55 -31.71 6.16
C SER A 197 9.57 -30.88 4.88
N LYS A 198 10.54 -31.16 4.01
CA LYS A 198 10.67 -30.55 2.67
C LYS A 198 9.59 -31.12 1.74
N GLY A 199 8.60 -30.29 1.37
CA GLY A 199 7.80 -30.54 0.17
C GLY A 199 8.62 -30.29 -1.11
N PRO A 200 8.28 -30.90 -2.26
CA PRO A 200 9.10 -30.83 -3.45
C PRO A 200 8.94 -29.45 -4.12
N ILE A 201 9.91 -28.57 -3.86
CA ILE A 201 10.13 -27.37 -4.67
C ILE A 201 10.78 -27.87 -5.97
N ARG A 202 10.01 -27.90 -7.07
CA ARG A 202 10.56 -28.17 -8.40
C ARG A 202 11.16 -26.88 -8.95
N ASP A 203 12.49 -26.81 -8.98
CA ASP A 203 13.20 -25.91 -9.89
C ASP A 203 13.12 -26.54 -11.29
N SER A 204 12.17 -26.10 -12.11
CA SER A 204 12.14 -26.49 -13.53
C SER A 204 12.17 -25.27 -14.42
N THR A 205 13.28 -25.11 -15.14
CA THR A 205 13.45 -24.25 -16.32
C THR A 205 12.58 -24.74 -17.48
N VAL A 206 11.26 -24.68 -17.33
CA VAL A 206 10.33 -24.96 -18.42
C VAL A 206 10.37 -23.77 -19.37
N LYS A 207 10.66 -24.03 -20.65
CA LYS A 207 10.59 -23.00 -21.69
C LYS A 207 9.15 -22.48 -21.76
N LEU A 208 8.96 -21.19 -21.51
CA LEU A 208 7.64 -20.57 -21.54
C LEU A 208 7.06 -20.62 -22.95
N THR A 209 5.76 -20.88 -23.04
CA THR A 209 4.99 -20.82 -24.29
C THR A 209 4.24 -19.49 -24.38
N LEU A 210 3.76 -19.14 -25.57
CA LEU A 210 2.87 -17.98 -25.76
C LEU A 210 1.60 -18.10 -24.91
N GLN A 211 1.10 -19.32 -24.73
CA GLN A 211 -0.07 -19.58 -23.89
C GLN A 211 0.22 -19.25 -22.41
N ASP A 212 1.39 -19.60 -21.89
CA ASP A 212 1.78 -19.27 -20.52
C ASP A 212 1.82 -17.75 -20.29
N VAL A 213 2.32 -16.99 -21.28
CA VAL A 213 2.36 -15.51 -21.20
C VAL A 213 0.94 -14.93 -21.26
N ILE A 214 0.06 -15.47 -22.11
CA ILE A 214 -1.36 -15.08 -22.17
C ILE A 214 -2.03 -15.32 -20.82
N ASP A 215 -1.84 -16.50 -20.23
CA ASP A 215 -2.51 -16.86 -18.97
C ASP A 215 -1.99 -16.03 -17.80
N ARG A 216 -0.69 -15.72 -17.76
CA ARG A 216 -0.14 -14.74 -16.81
C ARG A 216 -0.72 -13.35 -17.01
N THR A 217 -0.91 -12.91 -18.26
CA THR A 217 -1.51 -11.60 -18.55
C THR A 217 -2.98 -11.55 -18.10
N ARG A 218 -3.75 -12.61 -18.36
CA ARG A 218 -5.15 -12.75 -17.93
C ARG A 218 -5.27 -12.71 -16.41
N GLU A 219 -4.36 -13.37 -15.71
CA GLU A 219 -4.28 -13.33 -14.25
C GLU A 219 -4.11 -11.88 -13.76
N ARG A 220 -3.16 -11.14 -14.36
CA ARG A 220 -2.91 -9.74 -14.00
C ARG A 220 -4.08 -8.82 -14.30
N GLU A 221 -4.73 -8.98 -15.45
CA GLU A 221 -5.95 -8.24 -15.80
C GLU A 221 -7.04 -8.48 -14.74
N LEU A 222 -7.33 -9.76 -14.44
CA LEU A 222 -8.34 -10.14 -13.46
C LEU A 222 -8.03 -9.58 -12.07
N ASN A 223 -6.76 -9.59 -11.65
CA ASN A 223 -6.35 -9.01 -10.38
C ASN A 223 -6.74 -7.52 -10.28
N PHE A 224 -6.53 -6.72 -11.33
CA PHE A 224 -6.94 -5.31 -11.35
C PHE A 224 -8.46 -5.12 -11.45
N GLU A 225 -9.17 -5.98 -12.17
CA GLU A 225 -10.65 -5.94 -12.21
C GLU A 225 -11.26 -6.23 -10.83
N VAL A 226 -10.76 -7.25 -10.14
CA VAL A 226 -11.16 -7.60 -8.77
C VAL A 226 -10.84 -6.45 -7.82
N TYR A 227 -9.65 -5.86 -7.95
CA TYR A 227 -9.24 -4.72 -7.14
C TYR A 227 -10.16 -3.51 -7.32
N LEU A 228 -10.50 -3.14 -8.56
CA LEU A 228 -11.43 -2.05 -8.84
C LEU A 228 -12.86 -2.34 -8.34
N SER A 229 -13.31 -3.60 -8.39
CA SER A 229 -14.56 -4.03 -7.73
C SER A 229 -14.49 -3.86 -6.21
N LEU A 230 -13.38 -4.24 -5.58
CA LEU A 230 -13.18 -4.08 -4.15
C LEU A 230 -13.17 -2.61 -3.71
N LEU A 231 -12.51 -1.71 -4.46
CA LEU A 231 -12.53 -0.27 -4.18
C LEU A 231 -13.96 0.32 -4.17
N ARG A 232 -14.88 -0.27 -4.93
CA ARG A 232 -16.30 0.15 -5.00
C ARG A 232 -17.12 -0.39 -3.84
N GLU A 233 -16.86 -1.62 -3.44
CA GLU A 233 -17.72 -2.39 -2.55
C GLU A 233 -17.28 -2.33 -1.08
N LYS A 234 -15.97 -2.18 -0.83
CA LYS A 234 -15.36 -2.17 0.50
C LYS A 234 -14.65 -0.83 0.72
N PRO A 235 -15.32 0.16 1.34
CA PRO A 235 -14.78 1.50 1.53
C PRO A 235 -13.44 1.54 2.26
N GLU A 236 -13.19 0.56 3.14
CA GLU A 236 -11.96 0.42 3.93
C GLU A 236 -10.72 0.31 3.03
N ILE A 237 -10.84 -0.42 1.93
CA ILE A 237 -9.75 -0.60 0.96
C ILE A 237 -9.41 0.72 0.28
N LEU A 238 -10.43 1.50 -0.10
CA LEU A 238 -10.21 2.82 -0.70
C LEU A 238 -9.58 3.79 0.31
N CYS A 239 -10.00 3.75 1.57
CA CYS A 239 -9.41 4.54 2.65
C CYS A 239 -7.90 4.24 2.82
N GLU A 240 -7.55 2.96 2.84
CA GLU A 240 -6.16 2.49 2.98
C GLU A 240 -5.28 2.95 1.81
N ASP A 241 -5.71 2.74 0.55
CA ASP A 241 -4.96 3.19 -0.62
C ASP A 241 -4.82 4.72 -0.68
N VAL A 242 -5.87 5.45 -0.34
CA VAL A 242 -5.86 6.92 -0.28
C VAL A 242 -4.89 7.40 0.80
N LYS A 243 -4.82 6.70 1.93
CA LYS A 243 -3.85 6.96 3.00
C LYS A 243 -2.43 6.68 2.53
N HIS A 244 -2.15 5.53 1.91
CA HIS A 244 -0.83 5.24 1.34
C HIS A 244 -0.39 6.29 0.32
N GLN A 245 -1.34 6.78 -0.50
CA GLN A 245 -1.09 7.86 -1.45
C GLN A 245 -0.86 9.21 -0.76
N TYR A 246 -1.59 9.50 0.32
CA TYR A 246 -1.38 10.69 1.14
C TYR A 246 -0.03 10.65 1.83
N ASP A 247 0.31 9.57 2.54
CA ASP A 247 1.56 9.42 3.29
C ASP A 247 2.81 9.48 2.40
N SER A 248 2.65 9.20 1.10
CA SER A 248 3.73 9.31 0.12
C SER A 248 3.91 10.73 -0.45
N ARG A 249 3.17 11.72 0.07
CA ARG A 249 3.30 13.12 -0.31
C ARG A 249 4.53 13.73 0.36
N PRO A 250 5.53 14.19 -0.40
CA PRO A 250 6.70 14.84 0.17
C PRO A 250 6.37 16.18 0.83
N GLU A 251 5.21 16.77 0.51
CA GLU A 251 4.68 17.97 1.18
C GLU A 251 4.23 17.70 2.64
N LEU A 252 4.16 16.44 3.05
CA LEU A 252 4.00 16.03 4.46
C LEU A 252 5.34 15.79 5.16
N THR A 253 6.43 15.86 4.41
CA THR A 253 7.80 15.83 4.89
C THR A 253 8.43 17.20 5.31
N PRO A 254 7.69 18.31 5.58
CA PRO A 254 8.25 19.51 6.21
C PRO A 254 8.79 19.30 7.63
N LEU A 255 8.45 18.18 8.29
CA LEU A 255 8.95 17.88 9.64
C LEU A 255 10.41 17.36 9.68
N LEU A 256 11.05 17.10 8.53
CA LEU A 256 12.41 16.56 8.45
C LEU A 256 13.39 17.46 7.66
N HIS A 257 12.94 18.62 7.16
CA HIS A 257 13.79 19.62 6.53
C HIS A 257 13.63 20.96 7.26
N PRO A 258 14.67 21.50 7.94
CA PRO A 258 14.61 22.86 8.46
C PRO A 258 14.52 23.82 7.27
N GLY A 259 13.35 24.44 7.08
CA GLY A 259 13.08 25.41 6.02
C GLY A 259 12.09 24.97 4.93
N GLY A 260 11.44 23.81 5.06
CA GLY A 260 10.37 23.41 4.14
C GLY A 260 9.13 24.29 4.31
N SER A 261 8.82 25.13 3.32
CA SER A 261 7.58 25.93 3.31
C SER A 261 6.37 25.01 3.49
N THR A 262 5.55 25.27 4.51
CA THR A 262 4.22 24.66 4.68
C THR A 262 3.34 25.02 3.49
N GLY A 263 3.40 24.20 2.45
CA GLY A 263 2.46 24.28 1.34
C GLY A 263 1.05 23.95 1.83
N PRO A 264 -0.01 24.50 1.20
CA PRO A 264 -1.37 24.23 1.60
C PRO A 264 -1.65 22.72 1.52
N MET A 265 -2.13 22.18 2.63
CA MET A 265 -2.62 20.81 2.84
C MET A 265 -3.26 20.28 1.55
N THR A 266 -2.64 19.29 0.90
CA THR A 266 -3.17 18.75 -0.35
C THR A 266 -4.48 18.03 -0.08
N THR A 267 -5.46 18.34 -0.92
CA THR A 267 -6.86 17.98 -0.76
C THR A 267 -7.08 16.51 -1.05
N LEU A 268 -7.80 15.83 -0.16
CA LEU A 268 -8.18 14.41 -0.23
C LEU A 268 -8.58 13.94 -1.64
N GLY A 269 -9.23 14.81 -2.41
CA GLY A 269 -9.63 14.55 -3.79
C GLY A 269 -8.50 14.26 -4.77
N LEU A 270 -7.33 14.86 -4.59
CA LEU A 270 -6.16 14.55 -5.41
C LEU A 270 -5.65 13.13 -5.15
N ASN A 271 -5.69 12.67 -3.89
CA ASN A 271 -5.24 11.32 -3.55
C ASN A 271 -6.21 10.28 -4.09
N VAL A 272 -7.52 10.52 -3.94
CA VAL A 272 -8.57 9.67 -4.53
C VAL A 272 -8.43 9.61 -6.05
N PHE A 273 -8.24 10.76 -6.70
CA PHE A 273 -8.02 10.82 -8.15
C PHE A 273 -6.79 10.01 -8.56
N ASP A 274 -5.66 10.21 -7.88
CA ASP A 274 -4.40 9.53 -8.22
C ASP A 274 -4.51 8.00 -8.03
N VAL A 275 -5.15 7.53 -6.95
CA VAL A 275 -5.39 6.08 -6.69
C VAL A 275 -6.22 5.47 -7.81
N VAL A 276 -7.36 6.09 -8.12
CA VAL A 276 -8.28 5.59 -9.16
C VAL A 276 -7.62 5.63 -10.54
N HIS A 277 -6.94 6.73 -10.86
CA HIS A 277 -6.21 6.91 -12.11
C HIS A 277 -5.12 5.84 -12.30
N ASP A 278 -4.35 5.52 -11.26
CA ASP A 278 -3.32 4.49 -11.37
C ASP A 278 -3.91 3.10 -11.64
N LYS A 279 -4.94 2.70 -10.87
CA LYS A 279 -5.57 1.39 -11.01
C LYS A 279 -6.28 1.22 -12.35
N LEU A 280 -7.01 2.23 -12.82
CA LEU A 280 -7.60 2.23 -14.17
C LEU A 280 -6.52 2.14 -15.24
N GLY A 281 -5.42 2.88 -15.08
CA GLY A 281 -4.36 2.86 -16.05
C GLY A 281 -3.67 1.50 -16.14
N SER A 282 -3.42 0.83 -15.02
CA SER A 282 -2.86 -0.53 -15.04
C SER A 282 -3.82 -1.51 -15.71
N LEU A 283 -5.11 -1.46 -15.38
CA LEU A 283 -6.12 -2.29 -16.05
C LEU A 283 -6.09 -2.10 -17.57
N THR A 284 -6.06 -0.85 -18.05
CA THR A 284 -6.00 -0.54 -19.49
C THR A 284 -4.79 -1.15 -20.18
N ILE A 285 -3.61 -1.00 -19.59
CA ILE A 285 -2.39 -1.54 -20.20
C ILE A 285 -2.43 -3.06 -20.22
N TRP A 286 -2.74 -3.73 -19.10
CA TRP A 286 -2.80 -5.19 -19.05
C TRP A 286 -3.86 -5.78 -19.97
N LYS A 287 -5.03 -5.15 -20.07
CA LYS A 287 -6.10 -5.55 -21.01
C LYS A 287 -5.68 -5.38 -22.48
N THR A 288 -4.95 -4.32 -22.79
CA THR A 288 -4.44 -4.08 -24.15
C THR A 288 -3.33 -5.07 -24.50
N ILE A 289 -2.40 -5.34 -23.57
CA ILE A 289 -1.39 -6.40 -23.71
C ILE A 289 -2.07 -7.75 -23.97
N ARG A 290 -3.10 -8.11 -23.20
CA ARG A 290 -3.85 -9.36 -23.41
C ARG A 290 -4.45 -9.42 -24.81
N GLY A 291 -5.16 -8.38 -25.24
CA GLY A 291 -5.79 -8.37 -26.56
C GLY A 291 -4.76 -8.50 -27.70
N PHE A 292 -3.58 -7.89 -27.57
CA PHE A 292 -2.49 -8.07 -28.53
C PHE A 292 -1.90 -9.49 -28.52
N LEU A 293 -1.74 -10.11 -27.35
CA LEU A 293 -1.32 -11.51 -27.28
C LEU A 293 -2.38 -12.47 -27.84
N ASP A 294 -3.67 -12.21 -27.60
CA ASP A 294 -4.78 -12.98 -28.17
C ASP A 294 -4.78 -12.86 -29.72
N LEU A 295 -4.45 -11.67 -30.28
CA LEU A 295 -4.27 -11.48 -31.72
C LEU A 295 -3.09 -12.26 -32.30
N LEU A 296 -1.98 -12.38 -31.57
CA LEU A 296 -0.83 -13.22 -31.98
C LEU A 296 -1.14 -14.72 -31.93
N LYS A 297 -2.02 -15.14 -31.02
CA LYS A 297 -2.51 -16.54 -30.96
C LYS A 297 -3.54 -16.84 -32.05
N GLY A 298 -4.21 -15.81 -32.57
CA GLY A 298 -5.21 -15.91 -33.62
C GLY A 298 -4.67 -16.48 -34.95
N PRO A 299 -5.52 -16.60 -35.99
CA PRO A 299 -5.09 -17.11 -37.29
C PRO A 299 -3.91 -16.29 -37.82
N PRO A 300 -2.91 -16.95 -38.44
CA PRO A 300 -1.69 -16.28 -38.87
C PRO A 300 -2.03 -15.17 -39.86
N LYS A 301 -1.71 -13.93 -39.49
CA LYS A 301 -1.70 -12.79 -40.40
C LYS A 301 -0.29 -12.64 -40.99
N HIS A 302 -0.14 -11.65 -41.88
CA HIS A 302 1.15 -11.32 -42.48
C HIS A 302 2.21 -11.03 -41.39
N GLU A 303 3.47 -11.43 -41.62
CA GLU A 303 4.59 -11.26 -40.67
C GLU A 303 4.74 -9.80 -40.17
N TYR A 304 4.50 -8.85 -41.06
CA TYR A 304 4.42 -7.41 -40.76
C TYR A 304 3.42 -7.08 -39.63
N TYR A 305 2.25 -7.72 -39.60
CA TYR A 305 1.24 -7.52 -38.56
C TYR A 305 1.75 -8.00 -37.19
N HIS A 306 2.40 -9.16 -37.15
CA HIS A 306 3.00 -9.70 -35.93
C HIS A 306 4.15 -8.80 -35.44
N SER A 307 4.94 -8.25 -36.36
CA SER A 307 6.01 -7.30 -36.04
C SER A 307 5.48 -6.02 -35.39
N ILE A 308 4.39 -5.44 -35.91
CA ILE A 308 3.74 -4.28 -35.27
C ILE A 308 3.26 -4.64 -33.87
N ILE A 309 2.56 -5.77 -33.71
CA ILE A 309 2.06 -6.20 -32.40
C ILE A 309 3.20 -6.41 -31.41
N ALA A 310 4.28 -7.09 -31.82
CA ALA A 310 5.45 -7.31 -30.97
C ALA A 310 6.08 -5.97 -30.52
N HIS A 311 6.11 -4.97 -31.41
CA HIS A 311 6.60 -3.64 -31.05
C HIS A 311 5.70 -2.96 -30.01
N GLU A 312 4.39 -2.94 -30.26
CA GLU A 312 3.42 -2.34 -29.34
C GLU A 312 3.40 -3.01 -27.97
N LEU A 313 3.56 -4.35 -27.92
CA LEU A 313 3.66 -5.11 -26.67
C LEU A 313 4.87 -4.65 -25.83
N HIS A 314 6.04 -4.51 -26.44
CA HIS A 314 7.24 -4.04 -25.74
C HIS A 314 7.10 -2.56 -25.33
N ALA A 315 6.48 -1.72 -26.15
CA ALA A 315 6.20 -0.32 -25.82
C ALA A 315 5.24 -0.19 -24.63
N LEU A 316 4.14 -0.95 -24.62
CA LEU A 316 3.19 -1.04 -23.51
C LEU A 316 3.87 -1.46 -22.20
N CYS A 317 4.70 -2.50 -22.26
CA CYS A 317 5.42 -2.99 -21.09
C CYS A 317 6.42 -1.95 -20.56
N ARG A 318 7.12 -1.26 -21.46
CA ARG A 318 8.03 -0.17 -21.11
C ARG A 318 7.29 0.98 -20.41
N GLU A 319 6.13 1.38 -20.93
CA GLU A 319 5.30 2.41 -20.30
C GLU A 319 4.81 2.02 -18.91
N GLU A 320 4.31 0.79 -18.73
CA GLU A 320 3.89 0.31 -17.41
C GLU A 320 5.08 0.19 -16.44
N PHE A 321 6.24 -0.27 -16.92
CA PHE A 321 7.47 -0.28 -16.13
C PHE A 321 7.81 1.13 -15.62
N TYR A 322 7.84 2.13 -16.50
CA TYR A 322 8.14 3.50 -16.09
C TYR A 322 7.09 4.08 -15.14
N ARG A 323 5.81 3.76 -15.33
CA ARG A 323 4.74 4.16 -14.40
C ARG A 323 4.96 3.56 -13.01
N LYS A 324 5.17 2.24 -12.92
CA LYS A 324 5.36 1.54 -11.64
C LYS A 324 6.68 1.91 -10.98
N ARG A 325 7.73 2.19 -11.75
CA ARG A 325 8.98 2.73 -11.22
C ARG A 325 8.78 4.11 -10.59
N ARG A 326 8.05 5.02 -11.24
CA ARG A 326 7.74 6.34 -10.66
C ARG A 326 6.92 6.24 -9.37
N LEU A 327 5.98 5.30 -9.31
CA LEU A 327 5.19 5.04 -8.10
C LEU A 327 6.08 4.46 -6.99
N PHE A 328 6.90 3.46 -7.30
CA PHE A 328 7.90 2.91 -6.38
C PHE A 328 8.84 3.99 -5.83
N ALA A 329 9.44 4.79 -6.70
CA ALA A 329 10.31 5.92 -6.35
C ALA A 329 9.64 6.87 -5.35
N ARG A 330 8.37 7.21 -5.62
CA ARG A 330 7.57 8.06 -4.74
C ARG A 330 7.45 7.47 -3.34
N HIS A 331 7.05 6.19 -3.23
CA HIS A 331 6.85 5.56 -1.93
C HIS A 331 8.16 5.44 -1.14
N ILE A 332 9.26 4.98 -1.77
CA ILE A 332 10.54 4.85 -1.06
C ILE A 332 11.16 6.20 -0.68
N SER A 333 10.91 7.26 -1.47
CA SER A 333 11.45 8.61 -1.20
C SER A 333 10.90 9.27 0.06
N THR A 334 9.79 8.75 0.61
CA THR A 334 9.19 9.21 1.86
C THR A 334 9.28 8.13 2.96
N GLY A 335 10.05 7.07 2.72
CA GLY A 335 10.30 5.97 3.65
C GLY A 335 11.79 5.64 3.71
N ILE A 336 12.15 4.41 3.37
CA ILE A 336 13.50 3.84 3.49
C ILE A 336 14.59 4.64 2.76
N ALA A 337 14.23 5.34 1.67
CA ALA A 337 15.16 6.12 0.86
C ALA A 337 15.01 7.64 1.07
N PHE A 338 14.36 8.08 2.16
CA PHE A 338 14.11 9.49 2.47
C PHE A 338 15.38 10.35 2.45
N ASP A 339 16.44 9.91 3.12
CA ASP A 339 17.71 10.64 3.17
C ASP A 339 18.52 10.59 1.87
N TRP A 340 18.07 9.77 0.92
CA TRP A 340 18.80 9.46 -0.32
C TRP A 340 18.17 10.07 -1.56
N LEU A 341 16.85 10.28 -1.57
CA LEU A 341 16.15 10.82 -2.74
C LEU A 341 15.68 12.24 -2.50
N ARG A 342 15.82 13.08 -3.53
CA ARG A 342 15.26 14.43 -3.62
C ARG A 342 14.31 14.52 -4.79
N ARG A 343 13.12 15.06 -4.56
CA ARG A 343 12.15 15.34 -5.62
C ARG A 343 12.52 16.62 -6.37
N SER A 344 12.44 16.59 -7.68
CA SER A 344 12.37 17.75 -8.56
C SER A 344 11.00 17.78 -9.24
N HIS A 345 10.47 18.99 -9.45
CA HIS A 345 9.17 19.19 -10.08
C HIS A 345 9.40 19.68 -11.51
N ASP A 346 8.80 19.01 -12.48
CA ASP A 346 8.92 19.34 -13.90
C ASP A 346 7.88 20.37 -14.39
N GLY A 347 7.16 21.05 -13.49
CA GLY A 347 6.07 21.97 -13.84
C GLY A 347 4.79 21.33 -14.41
N PHE A 348 4.81 20.06 -14.85
CA PHE A 348 3.67 19.37 -15.47
C PHE A 348 2.94 18.39 -14.55
N GLY A 349 3.36 18.33 -13.28
CA GLY A 349 2.74 17.50 -12.25
C GLY A 349 3.30 16.07 -12.20
N SER A 350 4.32 15.77 -13.01
CA SER A 350 5.17 14.62 -12.79
C SER A 350 6.26 14.99 -11.77
N SER A 351 6.89 13.96 -11.22
CA SER A 351 7.89 14.13 -10.17
C SER A 351 9.04 13.23 -10.50
N SER A 352 10.20 13.84 -10.74
CA SER A 352 11.47 13.15 -10.87
C SER A 352 12.13 13.08 -9.50
N TYR A 353 12.85 11.98 -9.25
CA TYR A 353 13.58 11.78 -8.01
C TYR A 353 15.05 11.58 -8.35
N HIS A 354 15.90 12.36 -7.71
CA HIS A 354 17.35 12.34 -7.91
C HIS A 354 18.04 11.96 -6.61
N GLU A 355 19.16 11.26 -6.72
CA GLU A 355 19.96 10.87 -5.57
C GLU A 355 20.68 12.09 -4.97
N LYS A 356 20.58 12.26 -3.65
CA LYS A 356 21.27 13.31 -2.89
C LYS A 356 22.78 13.05 -2.78
N ARG A 357 23.21 11.78 -2.87
CA ARG A 357 24.58 11.31 -2.63
C ARG A 357 24.89 10.10 -3.50
N LYS A 358 26.17 9.79 -3.73
CA LYS A 358 26.59 8.58 -4.47
C LYS A 358 26.36 7.31 -3.61
N PRO A 359 25.65 6.29 -4.09
CA PRO A 359 25.29 5.12 -3.29
C PRO A 359 26.32 3.99 -3.30
N GLY A 360 27.56 4.25 -3.75
CA GLY A 360 28.62 3.22 -3.80
C GLY A 360 28.96 2.65 -2.43
N GLU A 361 28.89 3.46 -1.38
CA GLU A 361 29.14 3.02 0.00
C GLU A 361 28.03 2.13 0.57
N LEU A 362 26.82 2.17 -0.01
CA LEU A 362 25.69 1.38 0.48
C LEU A 362 25.82 -0.11 0.17
N ILE A 363 26.66 -0.49 -0.81
CA ILE A 363 26.84 -1.90 -1.20
C ILE A 363 27.20 -2.78 0.01
N HIS A 364 28.00 -2.24 0.94
CA HIS A 364 28.42 -2.96 2.14
C HIS A 364 27.65 -2.54 3.40
N LYS A 365 27.20 -1.28 3.48
CA LYS A 365 26.53 -0.73 4.68
C LYS A 365 25.04 -1.05 4.74
N ASP A 366 24.35 -0.96 3.60
CA ASP A 366 22.92 -1.25 3.47
C ASP A 366 22.63 -1.77 2.04
N PRO A 367 22.90 -3.08 1.79
CA PRO A 367 22.74 -3.69 0.48
C PRO A 367 21.31 -3.61 -0.06
N GLN A 368 20.32 -3.67 0.83
CA GLN A 368 18.91 -3.54 0.46
C GLN A 368 18.64 -2.16 -0.13
N LEU A 369 19.01 -1.10 0.59
CA LEU A 369 18.79 0.26 0.10
C LEU A 369 19.57 0.50 -1.21
N HIS A 370 20.79 -0.04 -1.33
CA HIS A 370 21.53 0.00 -2.58
C HIS A 370 20.73 -0.60 -3.75
N TYR A 371 20.21 -1.83 -3.60
CA TYR A 371 19.44 -2.48 -4.66
C TYR A 371 18.10 -1.78 -4.97
N LEU A 372 17.43 -1.23 -3.96
CA LEU A 372 16.20 -0.45 -4.15
C LEU A 372 16.47 0.86 -4.90
N LEU A 373 17.57 1.55 -4.59
CA LEU A 373 18.01 2.74 -5.34
C LEU A 373 18.38 2.39 -6.78
N CYS A 374 19.02 1.24 -7.01
CA CYS A 374 19.25 0.75 -8.36
C CYS A 374 17.94 0.60 -9.14
N LEU A 375 16.91 -0.01 -8.57
CA LEU A 375 15.60 -0.16 -9.24
C LEU A 375 14.88 1.16 -9.54
N HIS A 376 15.19 2.23 -8.79
CA HIS A 376 14.64 3.56 -9.06
C HIS A 376 15.27 4.25 -10.28
N ARG A 377 16.56 4.00 -10.55
CA ARG A 377 17.32 4.70 -11.60
C ARG A 377 16.72 4.52 -12.99
N GLU A 378 17.04 5.49 -13.86
CA GLU A 378 16.75 5.36 -15.28
C GLU A 378 17.56 4.20 -15.88
N MET A 379 16.85 3.15 -16.27
CA MET A 379 17.41 1.95 -16.90
C MET A 379 16.38 1.27 -17.79
N HIS A 380 16.87 0.39 -18.65
CA HIS A 380 16.03 -0.49 -19.46
C HIS A 380 15.40 -1.59 -18.59
N VAL A 381 14.20 -2.06 -18.94
CA VAL A 381 13.46 -3.03 -18.11
C VAL A 381 14.24 -4.33 -17.89
N LEU A 382 14.93 -4.82 -18.93
CA LEU A 382 15.75 -6.04 -18.83
C LEU A 382 16.96 -5.88 -17.90
N GLN A 383 17.50 -4.66 -17.76
CA GLN A 383 18.56 -4.38 -16.78
C GLN A 383 18.00 -4.37 -15.36
N ALA A 384 16.74 -3.96 -15.19
CA ALA A 384 16.07 -3.97 -13.89
C ALA A 384 15.88 -5.40 -13.35
N ALA A 385 15.73 -6.38 -14.25
CA ALA A 385 15.53 -7.79 -13.89
C ALA A 385 16.72 -8.38 -13.11
N GLU A 386 17.95 -7.94 -13.38
CA GLU A 386 19.15 -8.41 -12.68
C GLU A 386 19.15 -8.12 -11.17
N TRP A 387 18.36 -7.14 -10.73
CA TRP A 387 18.29 -6.74 -9.33
C TRP A 387 17.27 -7.57 -8.54
N LEU A 388 16.27 -8.18 -9.18
CA LEU A 388 15.24 -8.97 -8.49
C LEU A 388 15.83 -10.22 -7.81
N PRO A 389 16.67 -11.05 -8.46
CA PRO A 389 17.32 -12.18 -7.80
C PRO A 389 18.24 -11.75 -6.66
N LYS A 390 18.92 -10.59 -6.77
CA LYS A 390 19.82 -10.08 -5.72
C LYS A 390 19.04 -9.72 -4.45
N LEU A 391 17.95 -8.96 -4.59
CA LEU A 391 17.01 -8.67 -3.49
C LEU A 391 16.38 -9.94 -2.93
N GLY A 392 15.92 -10.83 -3.80
CA GLY A 392 15.32 -12.10 -3.45
C GLY A 392 16.21 -13.00 -2.59
N ASN A 393 17.45 -13.19 -3.04
CA ASN A 393 18.44 -13.98 -2.34
C ASN A 393 18.83 -13.35 -1.00
N MET A 394 18.93 -12.02 -0.96
CA MET A 394 19.18 -11.28 0.28
C MET A 394 18.05 -11.48 1.28
N TRP A 395 16.78 -11.32 0.89
CA TRP A 395 15.63 -11.56 1.77
C TRP A 395 15.44 -13.02 2.15
N LYS A 396 15.87 -13.96 1.30
CA LYS A 396 15.89 -15.38 1.64
C LYS A 396 16.90 -15.66 2.76
N LYS A 397 18.09 -15.04 2.71
CA LYS A 397 19.15 -15.17 3.73
C LYS A 397 18.83 -14.38 5.00
N HIS A 398 18.23 -13.20 4.85
CA HIS A 398 17.92 -12.26 5.92
C HIS A 398 16.46 -11.80 5.81
N PRO A 399 15.48 -12.61 6.24
CA PRO A 399 14.06 -12.26 6.13
C PRO A 399 13.66 -10.97 6.86
N SER A 400 14.38 -10.59 7.91
CA SER A 400 14.17 -9.33 8.65
C SER A 400 14.43 -8.07 7.82
N GLU A 401 15.26 -8.15 6.77
CA GLU A 401 15.48 -7.01 5.87
C GLU A 401 14.21 -6.68 5.06
N LEU A 402 13.45 -7.71 4.67
CA LEU A 402 12.16 -7.52 4.03
C LEU A 402 11.17 -6.80 4.95
N GLU A 403 11.20 -7.10 6.25
CA GLU A 403 10.36 -6.47 7.30
C GLU A 403 10.71 -4.98 7.53
N ARG A 404 11.85 -4.50 7.04
CA ARG A 404 12.24 -3.08 7.13
C ARG A 404 11.49 -2.17 6.16
N LEU A 405 10.92 -2.70 5.09
CA LEU A 405 10.05 -1.93 4.20
C LEU A 405 8.72 -1.63 4.90
N SER A 406 8.09 -0.49 4.66
CA SER A 406 6.69 -0.33 5.03
C SER A 406 5.79 -1.11 4.05
N GLU A 407 4.57 -1.44 4.46
CA GLU A 407 3.60 -2.16 3.61
C GLU A 407 3.39 -1.45 2.26
N ARG A 408 3.24 -0.12 2.27
CA ARG A 408 3.15 0.71 1.05
C ARG A 408 4.38 0.62 0.15
N GLU A 409 5.58 0.53 0.72
CA GLU A 409 6.83 0.43 -0.06
C GLU A 409 6.96 -0.96 -0.66
N PHE A 410 6.64 -1.99 0.10
CA PHE A 410 6.64 -3.36 -0.38
C PHE A 410 5.56 -3.59 -1.46
N GLN A 411 4.37 -2.98 -1.32
CA GLN A 411 3.33 -3.02 -2.33
C GLN A 411 3.78 -2.35 -3.63
N ALA A 412 4.39 -1.16 -3.56
CA ALA A 412 4.90 -0.47 -4.73
C ALA A 412 6.07 -1.23 -5.40
N PHE A 413 6.97 -1.81 -4.61
CA PHE A 413 8.01 -2.73 -5.09
C PHE A 413 7.40 -3.95 -5.79
N SER A 414 6.39 -4.57 -5.19
CA SER A 414 5.73 -5.76 -5.71
C SER A 414 5.08 -5.52 -7.08
N GLU A 415 4.44 -4.35 -7.27
CA GLU A 415 3.89 -3.97 -8.57
C GLU A 415 4.99 -3.78 -9.62
N LEU A 416 6.11 -3.11 -9.26
CA LEU A 416 7.28 -2.94 -10.14
C LEU A 416 7.94 -4.27 -10.50
N ALA A 417 8.19 -5.12 -9.50
CA ALA A 417 8.81 -6.43 -9.70
C ALA A 417 7.96 -7.31 -10.62
N THR A 418 6.63 -7.18 -10.56
CA THR A 418 5.77 -7.99 -11.44
C THR A 418 5.88 -7.58 -12.91
N ILE A 419 5.94 -6.29 -13.24
CA ILE A 419 6.10 -5.88 -14.65
C ILE A 419 7.51 -6.23 -15.17
N ILE A 420 8.56 -6.12 -14.33
CA ILE A 420 9.91 -6.57 -14.70
C ILE A 420 9.92 -8.07 -15.02
N ALA A 421 9.33 -8.88 -14.13
CA ALA A 421 9.18 -10.32 -14.30
C ALA A 421 8.41 -10.69 -15.58
N PHE A 422 7.33 -9.95 -15.86
CA PHE A 422 6.53 -10.16 -17.06
C PHE A 422 7.31 -9.83 -18.34
N VAL A 423 8.14 -8.79 -18.33
CA VAL A 423 8.97 -8.45 -19.50
C VAL A 423 10.02 -9.53 -19.78
N GLU A 424 10.65 -10.10 -18.75
CA GLU A 424 11.53 -11.28 -18.94
C GLU A 424 10.76 -12.45 -19.58
N ASP A 425 9.55 -12.74 -19.09
CA ASP A 425 8.71 -13.81 -19.64
C ASP A 425 8.35 -13.54 -21.10
N LEU A 426 7.89 -12.32 -21.40
CA LEU A 426 7.50 -11.89 -22.73
C LEU A 426 8.68 -11.99 -23.70
N SER A 427 9.84 -11.44 -23.33
CA SER A 427 11.05 -11.45 -24.18
C SER A 427 11.61 -12.85 -24.41
N SER A 428 11.28 -13.83 -23.56
CA SER A 428 11.64 -15.24 -23.78
C SER A 428 10.79 -15.93 -24.86
N VAL A 429 9.62 -15.37 -25.19
CA VAL A 429 8.66 -15.94 -26.15
C VAL A 429 8.55 -15.09 -27.43
N ILE A 430 8.53 -13.77 -27.27
CA ILE A 430 8.40 -12.78 -28.34
C ILE A 430 9.65 -11.91 -28.29
N MET A 431 10.52 -12.06 -29.29
CA MET A 431 11.72 -11.22 -29.36
C MET A 431 11.35 -9.74 -29.53
N PRO A 432 12.10 -8.81 -28.92
CA PRO A 432 11.94 -7.40 -29.21
C PRO A 432 12.27 -7.15 -30.69
N PRO A 433 11.40 -6.47 -31.45
CA PRO A 433 11.66 -6.22 -32.85
C PRO A 433 12.87 -5.28 -33.02
N PRO A 434 13.59 -5.37 -34.15
CA PRO A 434 14.62 -4.39 -34.48
C PRO A 434 14.01 -2.98 -34.51
N CYS A 435 14.72 -1.99 -33.96
CA CYS A 435 14.26 -0.60 -33.89
C CYS A 435 14.04 -0.02 -35.31
N ASP A 436 12.79 0.01 -35.78
CA ASP A 436 12.37 0.92 -36.83
C ASP A 436 11.75 2.17 -36.15
N PRO A 437 12.35 3.37 -36.31
CA PRO A 437 11.83 4.62 -35.74
C PRO A 437 10.43 5.01 -36.26
N TYR A 438 9.88 4.33 -37.27
CA TYR A 438 8.55 4.57 -37.82
C TYR A 438 7.52 3.47 -37.55
N GLN A 439 7.85 2.46 -36.74
CA GLN A 439 7.01 1.29 -36.50
C GLN A 439 6.62 1.21 -35.02
N GLY A 440 5.31 1.18 -34.70
CA GLY A 440 4.82 0.75 -33.38
C GLY A 440 4.69 1.78 -32.23
N LEU A 441 4.27 3.02 -32.50
CA LEU A 441 3.98 4.03 -31.46
C LEU A 441 2.47 4.34 -31.28
N LEU A 442 1.60 3.43 -31.70
CA LEU A 442 0.16 3.67 -31.82
C LEU A 442 -0.52 3.80 -30.46
N PHE A 443 -0.19 2.90 -29.52
CA PHE A 443 -0.66 3.02 -28.15
C PHE A 443 0.03 4.16 -27.42
N GLU A 444 1.35 4.33 -27.60
CA GLU A 444 2.14 5.35 -26.92
C GLU A 444 1.59 6.76 -27.20
N ASP A 445 1.15 7.05 -28.43
CA ASP A 445 0.51 8.30 -28.80
C ASP A 445 -0.84 8.51 -28.08
N SER A 446 -1.71 7.50 -28.09
CA SER A 446 -3.01 7.55 -27.39
C SER A 446 -2.84 7.69 -25.88
N TRP A 447 -1.83 7.03 -25.33
CA TRP A 447 -1.51 7.05 -23.91
C TRP A 447 -0.92 8.39 -23.46
N LYS A 448 -0.01 8.97 -24.26
CA LYS A 448 0.50 10.33 -24.03
C LYS A 448 -0.62 11.37 -24.13
N GLU A 449 -1.55 11.21 -25.06
CA GLU A 449 -2.74 12.07 -25.16
C GLU A 449 -3.60 11.97 -23.91
N LEU A 450 -3.92 10.74 -23.47
CA LEU A 450 -4.63 10.50 -22.22
C LEU A 450 -3.91 11.14 -21.02
N GLY A 451 -2.59 10.98 -20.93
CA GLY A 451 -1.77 11.60 -19.89
C GLY A 451 -1.88 13.12 -19.88
N ARG A 452 -1.87 13.76 -21.06
CA ARG A 452 -2.10 15.21 -21.21
C ARG A 452 -3.52 15.62 -20.81
N GLU A 453 -4.54 14.86 -21.23
CA GLU A 453 -5.94 15.09 -20.83
C GLU A 453 -6.07 15.03 -19.29
N MET A 454 -5.54 13.99 -18.67
CA MET A 454 -5.60 13.77 -17.22
C MET A 454 -4.78 14.80 -16.44
N ALA A 455 -3.60 15.21 -16.92
CA ALA A 455 -2.81 16.26 -16.29
C ALA A 455 -3.52 17.62 -16.28
N LYS A 456 -4.22 17.97 -17.38
CA LYS A 456 -5.06 19.18 -17.45
C LYS A 456 -6.17 19.15 -16.40
N ILE A 457 -6.86 18.02 -16.28
CA ILE A 457 -7.94 17.79 -15.32
C ILE A 457 -7.41 17.89 -13.86
N ARG A 458 -6.23 17.31 -13.61
CA ARG A 458 -5.59 17.23 -12.29
C ARG A 458 -5.16 18.61 -11.72
N SER A 459 -4.75 19.56 -12.55
CA SER A 459 -3.84 20.65 -12.12
C SER A 459 -4.44 21.87 -11.41
N LYS A 460 -5.76 22.12 -11.39
CA LYS A 460 -6.35 23.24 -10.59
C LYS A 460 -7.74 22.97 -10.00
N GLU A 461 -8.47 21.96 -10.47
CA GLU A 461 -9.90 21.82 -10.18
C GLU A 461 -10.27 20.60 -9.33
N VAL A 462 -9.53 19.48 -9.44
CA VAL A 462 -9.67 18.34 -8.51
C VAL A 462 -9.39 18.80 -7.08
N ARG A 463 -8.51 19.80 -6.91
CA ARG A 463 -8.22 20.38 -5.59
C ARG A 463 -9.45 20.95 -4.90
N LYS A 464 -10.44 21.43 -5.66
CA LYS A 464 -11.67 22.06 -5.17
C LYS A 464 -12.76 21.04 -4.81
N LEU A 465 -12.52 19.74 -5.03
CA LEU A 465 -13.35 18.70 -4.46
C LEU A 465 -13.11 18.69 -2.95
N ASN A 466 -13.83 19.57 -2.25
CA ASN A 466 -13.81 19.68 -0.81
C ASN A 466 -14.65 18.54 -0.25
N PHE A 467 -14.00 17.44 0.12
CA PHE A 467 -14.64 16.35 0.85
C PHE A 467 -14.66 16.79 2.31
N ALA A 468 -15.79 17.34 2.76
CA ALA A 468 -15.95 18.15 3.97
C ALA A 468 -15.58 17.46 5.30
N GLU A 469 -15.09 16.22 5.28
CA GLU A 469 -14.90 15.41 6.49
C GLU A 469 -13.60 14.59 6.37
N SER A 470 -12.47 15.27 6.52
CA SER A 470 -11.17 14.64 6.79
C SER A 470 -10.67 15.06 8.16
N VAL A 471 -10.54 14.11 9.08
CA VAL A 471 -9.68 14.27 10.25
C VAL A 471 -8.27 13.87 9.80
N ASP A 472 -7.28 14.75 9.99
CA ASP A 472 -5.86 14.51 9.68
C ASP A 472 -5.55 14.03 8.24
N GLY A 473 -6.32 14.48 7.24
CA GLY A 473 -6.09 14.09 5.84
C GLY A 473 -6.48 12.65 5.48
N THR A 474 -7.11 11.91 6.40
CA THR A 474 -7.54 10.52 6.18
C THR A 474 -8.99 10.46 5.66
N LEU A 475 -9.22 9.66 4.63
CA LEU A 475 -10.57 9.35 4.13
C LEU A 475 -11.29 8.43 5.12
N GLN A 476 -12.47 8.82 5.59
CA GLN A 476 -13.28 7.98 6.47
C GLN A 476 -14.13 6.96 5.68
N PRO A 477 -14.40 5.75 6.21
CA PRO A 477 -15.12 4.70 5.48
C PRO A 477 -16.51 5.12 4.96
N TYR A 478 -17.26 5.89 5.73
CA TYR A 478 -18.58 6.38 5.29
C TYR A 478 -18.45 7.39 4.13
N ALA A 479 -17.40 8.23 4.12
CA ALA A 479 -17.13 9.17 3.04
C ALA A 479 -16.63 8.45 1.78
N ALA A 480 -15.80 7.40 1.94
CA ALA A 480 -15.32 6.55 0.86
C ALA A 480 -16.46 5.90 0.04
N ARG A 481 -17.59 5.56 0.69
CA ARG A 481 -18.76 4.99 -0.01
C ARG A 481 -19.37 5.94 -1.06
N CYS A 482 -19.27 7.25 -0.85
CA CYS A 482 -19.84 8.25 -1.75
C CYS A 482 -18.79 8.91 -2.65
N ILE A 483 -17.50 8.81 -2.31
CA ILE A 483 -16.45 9.61 -2.94
C ILE A 483 -16.23 9.26 -4.41
N LEU A 484 -16.31 7.97 -4.78
CA LEU A 484 -16.14 7.55 -6.17
C LEU A 484 -17.28 8.06 -7.06
N ASN A 485 -18.51 8.08 -6.54
CA ASN A 485 -19.66 8.69 -7.23
C ASN A 485 -19.45 10.20 -7.41
N SER A 486 -18.95 10.89 -6.39
CA SER A 486 -18.65 12.32 -6.47
C SER A 486 -17.55 12.63 -7.47
N LEU A 487 -16.51 11.78 -7.54
CA LEU A 487 -15.45 11.88 -8.53
C LEU A 487 -16.01 11.68 -9.95
N ASP A 488 -16.85 10.67 -10.18
CA ASP A 488 -17.46 10.41 -11.48
C ASP A 488 -18.41 11.54 -11.91
N LYS A 489 -19.23 12.06 -10.98
CA LYS A 489 -20.10 13.24 -11.23
C LYS A 489 -19.29 14.47 -11.58
N TRP A 490 -18.19 14.69 -10.88
CA TRP A 490 -17.29 15.81 -11.15
C TRP A 490 -16.62 15.67 -12.53
N MET A 491 -16.14 14.47 -12.88
CA MET A 491 -15.61 14.17 -14.20
C MET A 491 -16.65 14.48 -15.28
N ARG A 492 -17.89 14.01 -15.12
CA ARG A 492 -18.97 14.32 -16.08
C ARG A 492 -19.23 15.81 -16.23
N LYS A 493 -19.26 16.55 -15.12
CA LYS A 493 -19.47 18.00 -15.17
C LYS A 493 -18.35 18.72 -15.93
N LYS A 494 -17.10 18.25 -15.81
CA LYS A 494 -15.93 18.93 -16.37
C LYS A 494 -15.57 18.50 -17.79
N THR A 495 -15.67 17.21 -18.10
CA THR A 495 -15.21 16.64 -19.37
C THR A 495 -16.35 16.06 -20.21
N ARG A 496 -17.59 16.07 -19.69
CA ARG A 496 -18.75 15.36 -20.25
C ARG A 496 -18.51 13.86 -20.39
N GLN A 497 -17.59 13.30 -19.59
CA GLN A 497 -17.19 11.89 -19.62
C GLN A 497 -17.09 11.36 -18.18
N ARG A 498 -17.26 10.04 -18.01
CA ARG A 498 -17.01 9.35 -16.73
C ARG A 498 -15.50 9.13 -16.53
N MET A 499 -15.03 8.90 -15.30
CA MET A 499 -13.60 8.74 -15.01
C MET A 499 -12.95 7.58 -15.79
N GLY A 500 -13.67 6.47 -15.96
CA GLY A 500 -13.18 5.28 -16.66
C GLY A 500 -13.19 5.37 -18.19
N PHE A 501 -13.99 6.25 -18.79
CA PHE A 501 -14.15 6.25 -20.26
C PHE A 501 -12.89 6.63 -21.04
N PRO A 502 -12.09 7.63 -20.65
CA PRO A 502 -10.85 7.95 -21.36
C PRO A 502 -9.86 6.77 -21.44
N PHE A 503 -9.85 5.91 -20.41
CA PHE A 503 -9.05 4.69 -20.35
C PHE A 503 -9.59 3.60 -21.29
N GLU A 504 -10.91 3.40 -21.30
CA GLU A 504 -11.58 2.49 -22.23
C GLU A 504 -11.35 2.90 -23.69
N LYS A 505 -11.53 4.20 -23.98
CA LYS A 505 -11.27 4.85 -25.27
C LYS A 505 -9.82 4.62 -25.72
N ALA A 506 -8.84 4.82 -24.84
CA ALA A 506 -7.42 4.64 -25.17
C ALA A 506 -7.11 3.19 -25.59
N SER A 507 -7.70 2.20 -24.92
CA SER A 507 -7.57 0.79 -25.28
C SER A 507 -8.18 0.50 -26.66
N GLN A 508 -9.44 0.94 -26.89
CA GLN A 508 -10.13 0.74 -28.18
C GLN A 508 -9.39 1.40 -29.35
N MET A 509 -8.89 2.62 -29.14
CA MET A 509 -8.11 3.34 -30.14
C MET A 509 -6.84 2.59 -30.54
N ALA A 510 -6.21 1.85 -29.63
CA ALA A 510 -5.00 1.09 -29.94
C ALA A 510 -5.26 -0.03 -30.93
N PHE A 511 -6.37 -0.76 -30.77
CA PHE A 511 -6.78 -1.82 -31.71
C PHE A 511 -7.16 -1.26 -33.08
N HIS A 512 -7.96 -0.19 -33.13
CA HIS A 512 -8.31 0.44 -34.40
C HIS A 512 -7.10 1.04 -35.13
N LYS A 513 -6.16 1.62 -34.38
CA LYS A 513 -4.90 2.11 -34.97
C LYS A 513 -4.07 0.97 -35.57
N LEU A 514 -3.99 -0.17 -34.87
CA LEU A 514 -3.29 -1.36 -35.37
C LEU A 514 -3.91 -1.88 -36.67
N GLU A 515 -5.24 -1.98 -36.73
CA GLU A 515 -5.96 -2.42 -37.94
C GLU A 515 -5.75 -1.45 -39.10
N TRP A 516 -5.89 -0.15 -38.86
CA TRP A 516 -5.71 0.88 -39.89
C TRP A 516 -4.29 0.90 -40.47
N GLU A 517 -3.26 0.85 -39.62
CA GLU A 517 -1.87 0.85 -40.05
C GLU A 517 -1.51 -0.41 -40.85
N TYR A 518 -2.11 -1.56 -40.48
CA TYR A 518 -1.99 -2.79 -41.26
C TYR A 518 -2.65 -2.66 -42.63
N GLU A 519 -3.92 -2.26 -42.68
CA GLU A 519 -4.68 -2.13 -43.92
C GLU A 519 -4.04 -1.11 -44.87
N TRP A 520 -3.62 0.05 -44.34
CA TRP A 520 -3.02 1.10 -45.17
C TRP A 520 -1.72 0.65 -45.83
N LYS A 521 -0.79 0.03 -45.09
CA LYS A 521 0.48 -0.46 -45.66
C LYS A 521 0.31 -1.68 -46.56
N HIS A 522 -0.76 -2.45 -46.36
CA HIS A 522 -1.09 -3.59 -47.21
C HIS A 522 -1.77 -3.16 -48.52
N VAL A 523 -2.55 -2.06 -48.51
CA VAL A 523 -3.35 -1.59 -49.66
C VAL A 523 -2.65 -0.50 -50.48
N LYS A 524 -1.87 0.40 -49.86
CA LYS A 524 -1.17 1.50 -50.54
C LYS A 524 0.35 1.29 -50.49
N ARG A 525 0.92 0.66 -51.52
CA ARG A 525 2.35 0.75 -51.83
C ARG A 525 2.54 1.84 -52.89
N SER A 526 3.19 2.98 -52.60
CA SER A 526 4.29 3.59 -53.39
C SER A 526 4.56 5.09 -53.12
N GLY A 527 5.77 5.44 -52.63
CA GLY A 527 6.43 6.74 -52.92
C GLY A 527 6.63 7.71 -51.74
N HIS A 528 7.76 8.42 -51.70
CA HIS A 528 8.13 9.36 -50.62
C HIS A 528 7.22 10.62 -50.51
N ALA A 529 6.58 11.04 -51.60
CA ALA A 529 5.61 12.16 -51.60
C ALA A 529 4.30 11.83 -50.84
N GLU A 530 4.07 10.55 -50.55
CA GLU A 530 2.86 10.01 -49.91
C GLU A 530 2.90 10.13 -48.36
N LYS A 531 4.07 10.41 -47.77
CA LYS A 531 4.28 10.37 -46.30
C LYS A 531 3.60 11.52 -45.54
N THR A 532 3.60 12.74 -46.09
CA THR A 532 2.93 13.89 -45.47
C THR A 532 1.41 13.79 -45.63
N ALA A 533 0.95 13.33 -46.80
CA ALA A 533 -0.47 13.05 -47.05
C ALA A 533 -0.99 11.93 -46.12
N PHE A 534 -0.18 10.90 -45.88
CA PHE A 534 -0.46 9.83 -44.92
C PHE A 534 -0.69 10.35 -43.50
N LEU A 535 0.23 11.17 -42.97
CA LEU A 535 0.09 11.69 -41.60
C LEU A 535 -1.16 12.56 -41.43
N LEU A 536 -1.53 13.33 -42.45
CA LEU A 536 -2.76 14.14 -42.47
C LEU A 536 -4.03 13.30 -42.57
N GLU A 537 -4.05 12.28 -43.44
CA GLU A 537 -5.18 11.33 -43.57
C GLU A 537 -5.36 10.54 -42.26
N ARG A 538 -4.26 10.09 -41.67
CA ARG A 538 -4.21 9.39 -40.38
C ARG A 538 -4.81 10.23 -39.25
N GLU A 539 -4.38 11.48 -39.11
CA GLU A 539 -4.91 12.36 -38.05
C GLU A 539 -6.40 12.66 -38.25
N ARG A 540 -6.85 12.87 -39.50
CA ARG A 540 -8.27 13.05 -39.83
C ARG A 540 -9.10 11.83 -39.47
N HIS A 541 -8.63 10.63 -39.83
CA HIS A 541 -9.31 9.37 -39.53
C HIS A 541 -9.46 9.18 -38.01
N PHE A 542 -8.37 9.28 -37.25
CA PHE A 542 -8.41 9.09 -35.80
C PHE A 542 -9.11 10.22 -35.05
N SER A 543 -9.14 11.45 -35.58
CA SER A 543 -9.99 12.52 -35.06
C SER A 543 -11.48 12.19 -35.21
N LYS A 544 -11.90 11.69 -36.37
CA LYS A 544 -13.28 11.25 -36.61
C LYS A 544 -13.66 10.08 -35.70
N LEU A 545 -12.80 9.08 -35.59
CA LEU A 545 -13.04 7.91 -34.73
C LEU A 545 -13.14 8.29 -33.25
N ARG A 546 -12.28 9.20 -32.75
CA ARG A 546 -12.37 9.73 -31.37
C ARG A 546 -13.74 10.35 -31.10
N ASN A 547 -14.25 11.15 -32.03
CA ASN A 547 -15.57 11.78 -31.91
C ASN A 547 -16.69 10.74 -31.96
N GLN A 548 -16.58 9.72 -32.81
CA GLN A 548 -17.55 8.64 -32.89
C GLN A 548 -17.62 7.86 -31.57
N LEU A 549 -16.49 7.40 -31.02
CA LEU A 549 -16.45 6.69 -29.74
C LEU A 549 -17.04 7.54 -28.61
N LEU A 550 -16.78 8.85 -28.61
CA LEU A 550 -17.34 9.78 -27.64
C LEU A 550 -18.87 9.91 -27.77
N LEU A 551 -19.40 9.95 -28.99
CA LEU A 551 -20.84 9.99 -29.26
C LEU A 551 -21.53 8.68 -28.86
N GLU A 552 -20.95 7.54 -29.21
CA GLU A 552 -21.45 6.22 -28.81
C GLU A 552 -21.48 6.06 -27.30
N HIS A 553 -20.42 6.51 -26.62
CA HIS A 553 -20.40 6.52 -25.16
C HIS A 553 -21.50 7.41 -24.59
N ARG A 554 -21.69 8.63 -25.12
CA ARG A 554 -22.78 9.53 -24.67
C ARG A 554 -24.15 8.86 -24.81
N ALA A 555 -24.44 8.31 -25.99
CA ALA A 555 -25.68 7.59 -26.25
C ALA A 555 -25.90 6.39 -25.29
N LYS A 556 -24.82 5.66 -24.96
CA LYS A 556 -24.87 4.57 -23.96
C LYS A 556 -25.05 5.07 -22.53
N THR A 557 -24.54 6.25 -22.19
CA THR A 557 -24.61 6.81 -20.83
C THR A 557 -25.86 7.61 -20.51
N ASP A 558 -26.60 8.07 -21.52
CA ASP A 558 -27.89 8.77 -21.35
C ASP A 558 -28.97 7.83 -20.78
N LYS A 559 -28.78 6.52 -20.90
CA LYS A 559 -29.47 5.50 -20.10
C LYS A 559 -28.69 5.28 -18.80
N GLU A 560 -28.98 6.08 -17.77
CA GLU A 560 -28.17 6.22 -16.54
C GLU A 560 -27.70 4.89 -15.89
N ASN A 561 -28.50 3.82 -16.01
CA ASN A 561 -28.24 2.51 -15.40
C ASN A 561 -27.38 1.53 -16.25
N ALA A 562 -27.26 1.70 -17.56
CA ALA A 562 -26.69 0.66 -18.43
C ALA A 562 -25.15 0.55 -18.35
N TRP A 563 -24.42 1.66 -18.25
CA TRP A 563 -22.95 1.63 -18.29
C TRP A 563 -22.32 1.02 -17.02
N HIS A 564 -22.98 1.15 -15.86
CA HIS A 564 -22.51 0.56 -14.60
C HIS A 564 -22.57 -0.98 -14.60
N LEU A 565 -23.42 -1.56 -15.46
CA LEU A 565 -23.64 -3.01 -15.57
C LEU A 565 -22.63 -3.69 -16.50
N HIS A 566 -22.00 -2.95 -17.43
CA HIS A 566 -21.25 -3.55 -18.55
C HIS A 566 -19.78 -3.14 -18.66
N SER A 567 -19.34 -2.01 -18.10
CA SER A 567 -17.93 -1.59 -18.21
C SER A 567 -17.11 -1.93 -16.96
N VAL A 568 -16.02 -2.68 -17.16
CA VAL A 568 -15.01 -2.96 -16.12
C VAL A 568 -14.24 -1.71 -15.67
N TYR A 569 -14.34 -0.61 -16.43
CA TYR A 569 -13.74 0.69 -16.11
C TYR A 569 -14.64 1.57 -15.22
N SER A 570 -15.83 1.10 -14.84
CA SER A 570 -16.75 1.85 -14.00
C SER A 570 -16.26 1.92 -12.55
N ILE A 571 -16.16 3.14 -12.00
CA ILE A 571 -15.69 3.38 -10.63
C ILE A 571 -16.82 3.63 -9.63
N SER A 572 -18.03 3.88 -10.11
CA SER A 572 -19.18 4.17 -9.23
C SER A 572 -19.75 2.86 -8.65
N PRO A 573 -20.05 2.78 -7.34
CA PRO A 573 -20.70 1.62 -6.74
C PRO A 573 -22.07 1.35 -7.38
N ASN A 574 -22.32 0.09 -7.69
CA ASN A 574 -23.57 -0.36 -8.29
C ASN A 574 -24.61 -0.59 -7.17
N ARG A 575 -25.70 0.19 -7.16
CA ARG A 575 -26.78 0.03 -6.17
C ARG A 575 -27.60 -1.25 -6.39
N ASP A 576 -27.60 -1.80 -7.60
CA ASP A 576 -28.43 -2.95 -8.00
C ASP A 576 -27.66 -4.29 -7.99
N ARG A 577 -26.35 -4.29 -7.73
CA ARG A 577 -25.53 -5.50 -7.55
C ARG A 577 -25.37 -5.92 -6.08
N LEU A 578 -26.30 -5.55 -5.21
CA LEU A 578 -26.39 -6.11 -3.85
C LEU A 578 -26.97 -7.54 -3.82
N GLN A 579 -26.96 -8.26 -4.95
CA GLN A 579 -27.24 -9.69 -4.97
C GLN A 579 -25.97 -10.52 -5.15
N PRO A 580 -25.81 -11.61 -4.38
CA PRO A 580 -24.66 -12.53 -4.41
C PRO A 580 -24.67 -13.44 -5.65
N ASN A 581 -24.80 -12.88 -6.86
CA ASN A 581 -24.99 -13.67 -8.09
C ASN A 581 -23.72 -13.93 -8.92
N ASP A 582 -22.54 -13.58 -8.40
CA ASP A 582 -21.27 -14.14 -8.89
C ASP A 582 -20.72 -15.20 -7.89
N GLN A 583 -21.57 -15.77 -7.02
CA GLN A 583 -21.20 -17.02 -6.34
C GLN A 583 -21.24 -18.14 -7.37
N VAL A 584 -20.10 -18.36 -8.05
CA VAL A 584 -19.85 -19.68 -8.64
C VAL A 584 -19.80 -20.64 -7.47
N HIS A 585 -20.93 -21.29 -7.16
CA HIS A 585 -20.94 -22.42 -6.26
C HIS A 585 -20.09 -23.50 -6.92
N SER A 586 -18.92 -23.77 -6.37
CA SER A 586 -18.20 -25.00 -6.72
C SER A 586 -19.17 -26.17 -6.52
N SER A 587 -19.47 -26.89 -7.60
CA SER A 587 -20.17 -28.16 -7.53
C SER A 587 -19.31 -29.24 -6.87
N GLN A 588 -18.00 -28.96 -6.74
CA GLN A 588 -17.00 -29.87 -6.23
C GLN A 588 -16.68 -29.56 -4.76
N ILE A 589 -16.94 -30.53 -3.89
CA ILE A 589 -16.56 -30.51 -2.48
C ILE A 589 -15.20 -31.22 -2.37
N PHE A 590 -14.21 -30.51 -1.85
CA PHE A 590 -12.89 -31.05 -1.57
C PHE A 590 -12.83 -31.54 -0.13
N LYS A 591 -12.61 -32.84 0.00
CA LYS A 591 -12.29 -33.50 1.26
C LYS A 591 -10.84 -33.21 1.63
N VAL A 592 -10.64 -32.49 2.73
CA VAL A 592 -9.31 -32.03 3.17
C VAL A 592 -9.17 -32.18 4.68
N ASN A 593 -7.92 -32.23 5.15
CA ASN A 593 -7.64 -32.23 6.59
C ASN A 593 -8.29 -31.00 7.29
N PRO A 594 -8.80 -31.14 8.53
CA PRO A 594 -9.43 -30.05 9.29
C PRO A 594 -8.62 -28.74 9.35
N THR A 595 -7.29 -28.81 9.39
CA THR A 595 -6.40 -27.64 9.41
C THR A 595 -6.44 -26.85 8.10
N ILE A 596 -6.60 -27.56 6.99
CA ILE A 596 -6.66 -27.02 5.63
C ILE A 596 -8.04 -26.41 5.38
N ALA A 597 -9.10 -27.12 5.77
CA ALA A 597 -10.47 -26.61 5.75
C ALA A 597 -10.57 -25.29 6.54
N LYS A 598 -10.00 -25.26 7.76
CA LYS A 598 -9.94 -24.04 8.58
C LYS A 598 -9.18 -22.90 7.91
N SER A 599 -8.06 -23.21 7.23
CA SER A 599 -7.28 -22.18 6.53
C SER A 599 -8.09 -21.53 5.40
N PHE A 600 -8.80 -22.33 4.59
CA PHE A 600 -9.67 -21.77 3.54
C PHE A 600 -10.89 -21.05 4.10
N ALA A 601 -11.53 -21.57 5.15
CA ALA A 601 -12.62 -20.88 5.83
C ALA A 601 -12.22 -19.46 6.23
N VAL A 602 -11.03 -19.29 6.84
CA VAL A 602 -10.52 -17.98 7.25
C VAL A 602 -10.17 -17.07 6.05
N ILE A 603 -9.75 -17.62 4.90
CA ILE A 603 -9.50 -16.85 3.67
C ILE A 603 -10.80 -16.25 3.14
N PHE A 604 -11.89 -17.03 3.11
CA PHE A 604 -13.19 -16.60 2.59
C PHE A 604 -14.05 -15.88 3.63
N GLU A 605 -13.70 -15.93 4.92
CA GLU A 605 -14.30 -15.11 5.97
C GLU A 605 -14.00 -13.63 5.75
N GLU A 606 -15.04 -12.79 5.85
CA GLU A 606 -14.87 -11.32 5.82
C GLU A 606 -14.17 -10.77 7.08
N ALA A 607 -14.09 -11.55 8.16
CA ALA A 607 -13.44 -11.15 9.41
C ALA A 607 -11.93 -10.91 9.22
N LEU A 608 -11.32 -10.00 9.99
CA LEU A 608 -9.91 -9.59 9.88
C LEU A 608 -8.89 -10.65 10.35
N ARG A 609 -9.29 -11.90 10.52
CA ARG A 609 -8.37 -12.98 10.93
C ARG A 609 -7.33 -13.21 9.84
N ALA A 610 -6.07 -13.22 10.27
CA ALA A 610 -4.91 -13.47 9.42
C ALA A 610 -4.69 -14.96 9.19
N VAL A 611 -4.18 -15.31 8.00
CA VAL A 611 -3.83 -16.70 7.66
C VAL A 611 -2.32 -16.80 7.50
N PRO A 612 -1.64 -17.71 8.23
CA PRO A 612 -0.22 -17.94 8.03
C PRO A 612 0.08 -18.33 6.58
N TRP A 613 1.07 -17.67 5.98
CA TRP A 613 1.47 -17.87 4.59
C TRP A 613 1.83 -19.34 4.30
N GLN A 614 2.51 -20.00 5.23
CA GLN A 614 2.87 -21.41 5.08
C GLN A 614 1.65 -22.33 5.11
N SER A 615 0.66 -22.03 5.95
CA SER A 615 -0.60 -22.79 5.98
C SER A 615 -1.34 -22.68 4.65
N PHE A 616 -1.37 -21.49 4.04
CA PHE A 616 -1.94 -21.31 2.72
C PHE A 616 -1.17 -22.06 1.61
N ILE A 617 0.17 -22.01 1.61
CA ILE A 617 0.98 -22.81 0.67
C ILE A 617 0.65 -24.30 0.78
N ASN A 618 0.64 -24.82 2.01
CA ASN A 618 0.35 -26.23 2.25
C ASN A 618 -1.07 -26.60 1.80
N ALA A 619 -2.04 -25.71 2.04
CA ALA A 619 -3.42 -25.87 1.61
C ALA A 619 -3.55 -25.90 0.08
N MET A 620 -2.90 -24.99 -0.64
CA MET A 620 -2.91 -25.00 -2.11
C MET A 620 -2.22 -26.25 -2.67
N ALA A 621 -1.11 -26.68 -2.07
CA ALA A 621 -0.41 -27.90 -2.46
C ALA A 621 -1.29 -29.16 -2.28
N SER A 622 -2.08 -29.23 -1.21
CA SER A 622 -3.02 -30.34 -0.99
C SER A 622 -4.14 -30.42 -2.03
N LEU A 623 -4.48 -29.29 -2.67
CA LEU A 623 -5.41 -29.25 -3.80
C LEU A 623 -4.75 -29.63 -5.14
N GLY A 624 -3.49 -30.07 -5.11
CA GLY A 624 -2.75 -30.49 -6.29
C GLY A 624 -2.08 -29.36 -7.06
N PHE A 625 -2.03 -28.13 -6.50
CA PHE A 625 -1.29 -27.04 -7.16
C PHE A 625 0.22 -27.27 -7.09
N SER A 626 0.89 -27.06 -8.21
CA SER A 626 2.34 -26.92 -8.26
C SER A 626 2.73 -25.50 -7.86
N ILE A 627 3.63 -25.36 -6.89
CA ILE A 627 4.00 -24.07 -6.32
C ILE A 627 5.47 -23.79 -6.64
N VAL A 628 5.73 -22.72 -7.40
CA VAL A 628 7.08 -22.33 -7.81
C VAL A 628 7.40 -20.94 -7.23
N PRO A 629 8.37 -20.83 -6.30
CA PRO A 629 8.84 -19.54 -5.83
C PRO A 629 9.59 -18.81 -6.94
N ARG A 630 9.33 -17.51 -7.11
CA ARG A 630 9.98 -16.65 -8.09
C ARG A 630 10.64 -15.46 -7.38
N TYR A 631 11.95 -15.31 -7.60
CA TYR A 631 12.81 -14.31 -6.96
C TYR A 631 12.70 -14.26 -5.42
N GLY A 632 12.23 -15.31 -4.73
CA GLY A 632 12.15 -15.36 -3.27
C GLY A 632 11.05 -14.54 -2.61
N PHE A 633 10.32 -13.69 -3.35
CA PHE A 633 9.23 -12.85 -2.84
C PHE A 633 7.91 -13.00 -3.61
N ALA A 634 7.89 -13.66 -4.77
CA ALA A 634 6.67 -14.01 -5.50
C ALA A 634 6.51 -15.53 -5.56
N TYR A 635 5.29 -16.02 -5.68
CA TYR A 635 4.96 -17.44 -5.79
C TYR A 635 3.94 -17.64 -6.91
N VAL A 636 4.23 -18.57 -7.82
CA VAL A 636 3.33 -18.98 -8.89
C VAL A 636 2.69 -20.30 -8.49
N PHE A 637 1.37 -20.31 -8.41
CA PHE A 637 0.53 -21.47 -8.10
C PHE A 637 -0.11 -21.95 -9.39
N THR A 638 0.35 -23.08 -9.91
CA THR A 638 -0.17 -23.69 -11.14
C THR A 638 -1.15 -24.79 -10.77
N PRO A 639 -2.44 -24.69 -11.15
CA PRO A 639 -3.45 -25.69 -10.83
C PRO A 639 -3.19 -27.02 -11.56
N PRO A 640 -3.74 -28.13 -11.05
CA PRO A 640 -3.78 -29.38 -11.82
C PRO A 640 -4.75 -29.21 -13.01
N GLY A 641 -4.22 -29.25 -14.23
CA GLY A 641 -4.99 -29.09 -15.48
C GLY A 641 -4.68 -27.80 -16.23
N SER A 642 -5.53 -27.44 -17.19
CA SER A 642 -5.32 -26.29 -18.10
C SER A 642 -5.96 -24.99 -17.60
N VAL A 643 -6.11 -24.82 -16.29
CA VAL A 643 -6.66 -23.58 -15.71
C VAL A 643 -5.55 -22.54 -15.54
N MET A 644 -5.92 -21.26 -15.63
CA MET A 644 -5.01 -20.12 -15.46
C MET A 644 -4.21 -20.21 -14.13
N PRO A 645 -2.90 -19.93 -14.13
CA PRO A 645 -2.09 -19.91 -12.91
C PRO A 645 -2.40 -18.69 -12.04
N LEU A 646 -2.06 -18.77 -10.76
CA LEU A 646 -2.25 -17.70 -9.78
C LEU A 646 -0.90 -17.20 -9.27
N CYS A 647 -0.60 -15.92 -9.45
CA CYS A 647 0.63 -15.31 -8.94
C CYS A 647 0.36 -14.48 -7.68
N ILE A 648 1.05 -14.78 -6.58
CA ILE A 648 0.88 -14.08 -5.30
C ILE A 648 2.23 -13.62 -4.77
N GLN A 649 2.27 -12.39 -4.31
CA GLN A 649 3.42 -11.84 -3.60
C GLN A 649 3.39 -12.33 -2.16
N ARG A 650 4.52 -12.85 -1.69
CA ARG A 650 4.67 -13.32 -0.31
C ARG A 650 4.37 -12.16 0.64
N PRO A 651 3.44 -12.31 1.58
CA PRO A 651 3.18 -11.29 2.58
C PRO A 651 4.43 -11.04 3.43
N GLN A 652 4.72 -9.76 3.67
CA GLN A 652 5.89 -9.31 4.42
C GLN A 652 5.98 -9.97 5.80
N ASN A 653 4.88 -9.91 6.58
CA ASN A 653 4.80 -10.47 7.93
C ASN A 653 4.46 -11.98 7.93
N LYS A 654 4.59 -12.66 6.79
CA LYS A 654 4.20 -14.08 6.60
C LYS A 654 2.73 -14.36 6.95
N LEU A 655 1.88 -13.34 6.93
CA LEU A 655 0.45 -13.40 7.23
C LEU A 655 -0.35 -12.81 6.07
N ILE A 656 -1.31 -13.56 5.55
CA ILE A 656 -2.30 -13.08 4.59
C ILE A 656 -3.42 -12.40 5.39
N GLN A 657 -3.54 -11.08 5.27
CA GLN A 657 -4.51 -10.29 6.03
C GLN A 657 -4.96 -9.05 5.24
N GLY A 658 -5.90 -8.31 5.82
CA GLY A 658 -6.38 -7.04 5.28
C GLY A 658 -6.86 -7.15 3.83
N GLN A 659 -6.50 -6.16 3.03
CA GLN A 659 -6.87 -6.06 1.62
C GLN A 659 -6.36 -7.25 0.78
N THR A 660 -5.14 -7.73 1.03
CA THR A 660 -4.53 -8.84 0.28
C THR A 660 -5.38 -10.10 0.38
N LYS A 661 -5.97 -10.36 1.56
CA LYS A 661 -6.87 -11.50 1.77
C LYS A 661 -8.15 -11.40 0.92
N LEU A 662 -8.77 -10.22 0.89
CA LEU A 662 -10.01 -9.98 0.13
C LEU A 662 -9.79 -10.11 -1.39
N ILE A 663 -8.66 -9.58 -1.89
CA ILE A 663 -8.27 -9.73 -3.29
C ILE A 663 -8.05 -11.21 -3.62
N LEU A 664 -7.32 -11.92 -2.76
CA LEU A 664 -7.03 -13.34 -2.94
C LEU A 664 -8.31 -14.18 -2.96
N ALA A 665 -9.20 -14.00 -1.98
CA ALA A 665 -10.46 -14.75 -1.89
C ALA A 665 -11.32 -14.58 -3.15
N ARG A 666 -11.47 -13.34 -3.64
CA ARG A 666 -12.23 -13.08 -4.88
C ARG A 666 -11.58 -13.66 -6.13
N ARG A 667 -10.24 -13.63 -6.23
CA ARG A 667 -9.51 -14.25 -7.34
C ARG A 667 -9.69 -15.77 -7.32
N LEU A 668 -9.56 -16.40 -6.15
CA LEU A 668 -9.78 -17.85 -6.00
C LEU A 668 -11.20 -18.24 -6.40
N ASN A 669 -12.19 -17.45 -5.99
CA ASN A 669 -13.59 -17.68 -6.36
C ASN A 669 -13.84 -17.52 -7.86
N ARG A 670 -13.35 -16.44 -8.48
CA ARG A 670 -13.60 -16.18 -9.92
C ARG A 670 -12.90 -17.15 -10.85
N VAL A 671 -11.67 -17.57 -10.53
CA VAL A 671 -10.87 -18.42 -11.42
C VAL A 671 -11.17 -19.90 -11.21
N TYR A 672 -11.30 -20.31 -9.95
CA TYR A 672 -11.37 -21.73 -9.58
C TYR A 672 -12.72 -22.14 -8.99
N GLY A 673 -13.68 -21.21 -8.86
CA GLY A 673 -14.97 -21.48 -8.21
C GLY A 673 -14.86 -21.72 -6.70
N LEU A 674 -13.67 -21.52 -6.10
CA LEU A 674 -13.43 -21.85 -4.69
C LEU A 674 -14.15 -20.86 -3.78
N SER A 675 -14.80 -21.38 -2.75
CA SER A 675 -15.54 -20.62 -1.75
C SER A 675 -15.41 -21.28 -0.38
N ALA A 676 -15.96 -20.64 0.66
CA ALA A 676 -16.02 -21.26 1.99
C ALA A 676 -16.74 -22.63 1.98
N GLY A 677 -17.75 -22.82 1.11
CA GLY A 677 -18.48 -24.09 0.99
C GLY A 677 -17.79 -25.15 0.14
N SER A 678 -16.60 -24.88 -0.41
CA SER A 678 -15.89 -25.82 -1.27
C SER A 678 -15.09 -26.87 -0.49
N PHE A 679 -14.95 -26.74 0.82
CA PHE A 679 -14.05 -27.58 1.63
C PHE A 679 -14.81 -28.22 2.79
N GLU A 680 -14.71 -29.55 2.88
CA GLU A 680 -15.24 -30.33 3.99
C GLU A 680 -14.07 -30.97 4.73
N ALA A 681 -14.10 -30.90 6.06
CA ALA A 681 -13.10 -31.55 6.89
C ALA A 681 -13.33 -33.06 6.87
N ASP A 682 -12.28 -33.81 6.51
CA ASP A 682 -12.27 -35.28 6.57
C ASP A 682 -12.40 -35.83 8.00
#